data_AF-A0A1Y0G3Q1-F1
#
_entry.id   AF-A0A1Y0G3Q1-F1
#
_cell.length_a   1.000
_cell.length_b   1.000
_cell.length_c   1.000
_cell.angle_alpha   90.00
_cell.angle_beta   90.00
_cell.angle_gamma   90.00
#
_symmetry.space_group_name_H-M   'P 1'
#
loop_
_entity.id
_entity.type
_entity.pdbx_description
1 polymer ?
#
loop_
_entity_poly.entity_id
_entity_poly.type
_entity_poly.pdbx_seq_one_letter_code
_entity_poly.pdbx_strand_id
1 'polypeptide(L)'
;MDLQKQAVAQMNKYISVGMTALFLSVPVVAQSAETVPEAGIAAESKGHWADAIEVYRQALKNNPDQPHLWLRIADIEARRGNMNASAAALNQAIHYSSRDAALYAKLSETHAAAKNPKAALAAIDQAVLLEPRNLKYLQARASLANWAQDYAKSADSYSRILALEPGSAEAMLGLARNQVWQGSLDQAAANYKRYVDSHTGDQAALKEYINVETKRKQYVSALDLLNVYRQRFGATPESWMQTADIQAVAGNPKGVAEALEQATRLVPADGKLYQRLSQSYAVAQDSKAALAAINHAVQLEPDNIEYLRARGVLAAWNRDYVMAADSYSRVLAIAPDDAAATIGLARAYSQKGEVEKSTKLYRAYLAKHPQDKDAMMAYMEDEATRGNIAAVKEYGEIYRQRFGESLEYWLHMADIEALAGDDRASAEAVRQATRFSQNDAHLFYRLSQTYPGLKDVKNASAAIERAVQLEPKNLEFLRARADLAAWGSDYPTALDSYNRILVIAPGDPGAILGIARISAWQGQLDNSAKYYKRYLAKYPQVQVVWIEYIEVEAERGDYALAMELLEKYRRQYGETPAYLKQKARVLAWAERPTPALAIVNNLHPTMPDDYELATTHSLALSIAHRPREALGSLSELVRLQPDSKETYDTQRFIKTPLRSNISFLFGYQASSDDITIKQAGVNGEYVISPETRVFAGTDKQRLNAAAGSGFETVNGETTTDYNRGWIGARHLFSPKIAMDAQVGGGTASGSHNFIYKVGADFQPKDNLSMRLSRRQDVYAVSPRAVSLGIERRANTLTTSWQPDLRYTIDSLLAYDTFSDGNSRWEVDLAPRRAVVRNQYLNLDLGIGGRWFSYKEDPNNGYYAPNMYRRYSVTAYSYWKLNDDNGISVTASAGPYKDNTMDGYRAGGDLVVEGFFGLYRDWMLDARASLSSYGAGATGAYRSRMFELILTRRF
;
A
#
# COMPACT_ATOMS: atom_id res chain seq x y z
N MET A 1 15.39 60.95 8.03
CA MET A 1 14.86 62.17 8.68
C MET A 1 15.83 62.53 9.77
N ASP A 2 16.27 63.78 9.73
CA ASP A 2 17.25 64.46 10.59
C ASP A 2 17.81 63.70 11.78
N LEU A 3 19.14 63.70 11.85
CA LEU A 3 19.90 64.05 13.05
C LEU A 3 21.38 64.19 12.69
N GLN A 4 21.69 65.07 11.73
CA GLN A 4 23.05 65.58 11.55
C GLN A 4 23.31 66.66 12.61
N LYS A 5 23.56 66.18 13.84
CA LYS A 5 24.10 66.96 14.94
C LYS A 5 25.49 67.47 14.58
N GLN A 6 25.53 68.77 14.33
CA GLN A 6 26.37 69.74 15.03
C GLN A 6 27.73 69.26 15.55
N ALA A 7 28.73 69.92 14.97
CA ALA A 7 30.03 70.15 15.55
C ALA A 7 29.98 70.83 16.94
N VAL A 8 31.12 70.66 17.63
CA VAL A 8 31.74 71.53 18.64
C VAL A 8 31.69 71.03 20.10
N ALA A 9 32.87 70.54 20.50
CA ALA A 9 33.57 70.70 21.77
C ALA A 9 33.10 69.92 23.02
N GLN A 10 33.98 69.04 23.51
CA GLN A 10 34.92 69.34 24.61
C GLN A 10 35.86 68.14 24.85
N MET A 11 37.18 68.34 24.70
CA MET A 11 38.18 68.40 25.80
C MET A 11 38.55 67.02 26.39
N ASN A 12 39.80 66.64 26.64
CA ASN A 12 41.11 67.28 26.54
C ASN A 12 42.19 66.23 26.87
N LYS A 13 43.47 66.58 26.56
CA LYS A 13 44.72 66.18 27.25
C LYS A 13 45.28 64.77 26.93
N TYR A 14 46.54 64.60 26.49
CA TYR A 14 47.80 65.19 26.99
C TYR A 14 48.86 65.38 25.85
N ILE A 15 49.41 66.60 25.67
CA ILE A 15 50.79 67.08 26.01
C ILE A 15 51.86 66.72 24.95
N SER A 16 52.29 67.62 24.05
CA SER A 16 53.24 68.77 24.15
C SER A 16 54.67 68.36 24.54
N VAL A 17 55.74 68.71 23.82
CA VAL A 17 56.53 69.97 23.78
C VAL A 17 57.64 69.71 22.73
N GLY A 18 58.25 70.60 21.94
CA GLY A 18 58.44 72.06 21.79
C GLY A 18 59.47 72.20 20.63
N MET A 19 60.01 73.33 20.18
CA MET A 19 59.98 74.73 20.57
C MET A 19 60.61 75.51 19.39
N THR A 20 60.02 76.66 19.07
CA THR A 20 60.63 77.97 18.77
C THR A 20 61.92 78.14 17.94
N ALA A 21 61.75 78.96 16.89
CA ALA A 21 62.49 80.20 16.58
C ALA A 21 64.00 80.16 16.31
N LEU A 22 64.43 80.76 15.19
CA LEU A 22 64.95 82.14 15.21
C LEU A 22 65.15 82.72 13.81
N PHE A 23 64.99 84.04 13.76
CA PHE A 23 65.40 84.97 12.71
C PHE A 23 66.86 84.80 12.28
N LEU A 24 67.15 85.09 11.00
CA LEU A 24 68.28 85.94 10.61
C LEU A 24 68.06 86.52 9.20
N SER A 25 68.56 87.74 9.06
CA SER A 25 68.25 88.78 8.09
C SER A 25 69.38 89.00 7.08
N VAL A 26 69.02 89.32 5.82
CA VAL A 26 69.71 90.24 4.87
C VAL A 26 71.06 89.74 4.30
N PRO A 27 71.53 90.11 3.07
CA PRO A 27 70.95 90.97 2.02
C PRO A 27 70.81 90.32 0.64
N VAL A 28 70.03 90.98 -0.21
CA VAL A 28 70.22 91.03 -1.66
C VAL A 28 71.57 91.69 -1.94
N VAL A 29 72.49 90.98 -2.57
CA VAL A 29 73.60 91.57 -3.33
C VAL A 29 73.21 91.57 -4.80
N ALA A 30 73.35 92.74 -5.39
CA ALA A 30 73.09 93.03 -6.78
C ALA A 30 74.07 92.27 -7.71
N GLN A 31 73.52 91.77 -8.81
CA GLN A 31 73.94 92.14 -10.16
C GLN A 31 75.37 91.79 -10.60
N SER A 32 75.48 90.74 -11.42
CA SER A 32 76.21 90.83 -12.69
C SER A 32 75.65 89.79 -13.66
N ALA A 33 75.12 90.24 -14.79
CA ALA A 33 74.79 89.38 -15.92
C ALA A 33 76.09 88.76 -16.45
N GLU A 34 76.25 87.45 -16.32
CA GLU A 34 77.41 86.72 -16.85
C GLU A 34 77.12 86.22 -18.27
N THR A 35 77.93 86.68 -19.21
CA THR A 35 77.82 86.43 -20.65
C THR A 35 78.60 85.19 -21.08
N VAL A 36 77.97 84.33 -21.89
CA VAL A 36 78.59 83.16 -22.55
C VAL A 36 79.82 83.60 -23.36
N PRO A 37 80.97 82.92 -23.30
CA PRO A 37 82.14 83.26 -24.10
C PRO A 37 81.83 83.19 -25.62
N GLU A 38 81.95 84.31 -26.34
CA GLU A 38 81.71 84.39 -27.78
C GLU A 38 82.60 83.42 -28.57
N ALA A 39 83.83 83.18 -28.11
CA ALA A 39 84.75 82.21 -28.70
C ALA A 39 84.22 80.78 -28.64
N GLY A 40 83.53 80.42 -27.56
CA GLY A 40 82.91 79.11 -27.40
C GLY A 40 81.71 78.97 -28.35
N ILE A 41 80.88 80.00 -28.47
CA ILE A 41 79.74 80.03 -29.41
C ILE A 41 80.22 79.93 -30.86
N ALA A 42 81.29 80.64 -31.23
CA ALA A 42 81.85 80.61 -32.58
C ALA A 42 82.44 79.23 -32.93
N ALA A 43 83.09 78.56 -31.98
CA ALA A 43 83.59 77.20 -32.15
C ALA A 43 82.43 76.20 -32.27
N GLU A 44 81.38 76.36 -31.46
CA GLU A 44 80.16 75.56 -31.51
C GLU A 44 79.44 75.72 -32.86
N SER A 45 79.29 76.94 -33.38
CA SER A 45 78.64 77.19 -34.68
C SER A 45 79.41 76.63 -35.88
N LYS A 46 80.74 76.46 -35.73
CA LYS A 46 81.62 75.88 -36.76
C LYS A 46 81.75 74.35 -36.64
N GLY A 47 81.10 73.73 -35.65
CA GLY A 47 81.18 72.29 -35.41
C GLY A 47 82.50 71.83 -34.80
N HIS A 48 83.33 72.74 -34.27
CA HIS A 48 84.58 72.42 -33.58
C HIS A 48 84.28 72.07 -32.13
N TRP A 49 83.70 70.89 -31.93
CA TRP A 49 83.12 70.45 -30.67
C TRP A 49 84.10 70.37 -29.50
N ALA A 50 85.33 69.87 -29.73
CA ALA A 50 86.35 69.76 -28.69
C ALA A 50 86.85 71.14 -28.23
N ASP A 51 87.08 72.04 -29.19
CA ASP A 51 87.52 73.42 -28.92
C ASP A 51 86.45 74.20 -28.14
N ALA A 52 85.17 74.06 -28.52
CA ALA A 52 84.06 74.68 -27.81
C ALA A 52 83.94 74.19 -26.37
N ILE A 53 84.06 72.87 -26.13
CA ILE A 53 84.05 72.30 -24.77
C ILE A 53 85.21 72.82 -23.94
N GLU A 54 86.42 72.92 -24.52
CA GLU A 54 87.59 73.44 -23.81
C GLU A 54 87.40 74.91 -23.42
N VAL A 55 86.89 75.74 -24.32
CA VAL A 55 86.55 77.15 -24.02
C VAL A 55 85.50 77.24 -22.92
N TYR A 56 84.45 76.43 -22.98
CA TYR A 56 83.43 76.39 -21.93
C TYR A 56 83.98 75.88 -20.58
N ARG A 57 84.86 74.87 -20.57
CA ARG A 57 85.53 74.38 -19.35
C ARG A 57 86.47 75.40 -18.74
N GLN A 58 87.19 76.16 -19.55
CA GLN A 58 88.04 77.24 -19.06
C GLN A 58 87.21 78.36 -18.41
N ALA A 59 86.07 78.72 -19.01
CA ALA A 59 85.13 79.66 -18.40
C ALA A 59 84.57 79.13 -17.07
N LEU A 60 84.24 77.84 -17.01
CA LEU A 60 83.76 77.16 -15.80
C LEU A 60 84.83 76.98 -14.72
N LYS A 61 86.13 76.95 -15.08
CA LYS A 61 87.23 76.92 -14.12
C LYS A 61 87.33 78.23 -13.32
N ASN A 62 86.96 79.34 -13.96
CA ASN A 62 87.01 80.68 -13.37
C ASN A 62 85.71 81.02 -12.64
N ASN A 63 84.56 80.61 -13.18
CA ASN A 63 83.29 80.63 -12.46
C ASN A 63 82.46 79.36 -12.74
N PRO A 64 82.42 78.41 -11.79
CA PRO A 64 81.73 77.14 -11.97
C PRO A 64 80.20 77.22 -11.87
N ASP A 65 79.63 78.31 -11.35
CA ASP A 65 78.18 78.53 -11.17
C ASP A 65 77.49 79.04 -12.45
N GLN A 66 77.75 78.36 -13.58
CA GLN A 66 77.18 78.70 -14.88
C GLN A 66 76.50 77.48 -15.52
N PRO A 67 75.26 77.14 -15.09
CA PRO A 67 74.55 75.94 -15.54
C PRO A 67 74.32 75.91 -17.06
N HIS A 68 74.22 77.08 -17.70
CA HIS A 68 74.05 77.20 -19.15
C HIS A 68 75.31 76.77 -19.95
N LEU A 69 76.51 76.92 -19.41
CA LEU A 69 77.76 76.42 -20.03
C LEU A 69 77.89 74.91 -19.87
N TRP A 70 77.56 74.39 -18.69
CA TRP A 70 77.48 72.94 -18.46
C TRP A 70 76.46 72.26 -19.39
N LEU A 71 75.31 72.91 -19.63
CA LEU A 71 74.31 72.45 -20.59
C LEU A 71 74.84 72.40 -22.03
N ARG A 72 75.57 73.43 -22.47
CA ARG A 72 76.22 73.44 -23.80
C ARG A 72 77.26 72.33 -23.92
N ILE A 73 78.07 72.08 -22.90
CA ILE A 73 79.01 70.94 -22.87
C ILE A 73 78.25 69.62 -23.00
N ALA A 74 77.14 69.46 -22.27
CA ALA A 74 76.34 68.25 -22.35
C ALA A 74 75.74 68.03 -23.75
N ASP A 75 75.26 69.08 -24.41
CA ASP A 75 74.74 69.01 -25.78
C ASP A 75 75.80 68.58 -26.78
N ILE A 76 76.99 69.18 -26.67
CA ILE A 76 78.10 68.84 -27.55
C ILE A 76 78.53 67.39 -27.32
N GLU A 77 78.64 66.94 -26.06
CA GLU A 77 78.99 65.55 -25.75
C GLU A 77 77.92 64.55 -26.20
N ALA A 78 76.63 64.90 -26.11
CA ALA A 78 75.53 64.09 -26.65
C ALA A 78 75.63 63.96 -28.18
N ARG A 79 75.92 65.06 -28.90
CA ARG A 79 76.15 65.04 -30.37
C ARG A 79 77.36 64.23 -30.78
N ARG A 80 78.37 64.13 -29.91
CA ARG A 80 79.55 63.27 -30.10
C ARG A 80 79.29 61.80 -29.77
N GLY A 81 78.09 61.45 -29.29
CA GLY A 81 77.71 60.10 -28.87
C GLY A 81 78.19 59.71 -27.47
N ASN A 82 78.81 60.63 -26.73
CA ASN A 82 79.39 60.40 -25.42
C ASN A 82 78.34 60.59 -24.30
N MET A 83 77.35 59.69 -24.25
CA MET A 83 76.19 59.84 -23.35
C MET A 83 76.58 59.90 -21.86
N ASN A 84 77.62 59.18 -21.42
CA ASN A 84 78.10 59.25 -20.03
C ASN A 84 78.74 60.60 -19.69
N ALA A 85 79.51 61.17 -20.62
CA ALA A 85 80.11 62.49 -20.44
C ALA A 85 79.04 63.59 -20.48
N SER A 86 78.04 63.43 -21.35
CA SER A 86 76.86 64.30 -21.40
C SER A 86 76.06 64.26 -20.09
N ALA A 87 75.80 63.08 -19.53
CA ALA A 87 75.12 62.93 -18.24
C ALA A 87 75.92 63.53 -17.08
N ALA A 88 77.25 63.39 -17.08
CA ALA A 88 78.12 64.02 -16.08
C ALA A 88 78.05 65.56 -16.15
N ALA A 89 78.07 66.14 -17.35
CA ALA A 89 77.92 67.57 -17.56
C ALA A 89 76.51 68.07 -17.16
N LEU A 90 75.46 67.30 -17.44
CA LEU A 90 74.10 67.61 -16.98
C LEU A 90 73.95 67.56 -15.46
N ASN A 91 74.59 66.61 -14.78
CA ASN A 91 74.61 66.59 -13.31
C ASN A 91 75.30 67.82 -12.72
N GLN A 92 76.34 68.34 -13.37
CA GLN A 92 76.93 69.63 -12.98
C GLN A 92 75.96 70.79 -13.24
N ALA A 93 75.30 70.84 -14.40
CA ALA A 93 74.28 71.85 -14.67
C ALA A 93 73.14 71.83 -13.63
N ILE A 94 72.72 70.63 -13.21
CA ILE A 94 71.70 70.40 -12.18
C ILE A 94 72.17 70.82 -10.79
N HIS A 95 73.45 70.60 -10.44
CA HIS A 95 74.00 71.01 -9.15
C HIS A 95 73.80 72.51 -8.90
N TYR A 96 74.02 73.32 -9.94
CA TYR A 96 73.87 74.78 -9.89
C TYR A 96 72.44 75.26 -10.20
N SER A 97 71.64 74.49 -10.95
CA SER A 97 70.23 74.80 -11.25
C SER A 97 69.29 73.65 -10.88
N SER A 98 69.24 73.33 -9.58
CA SER A 98 68.49 72.17 -9.07
C SER A 98 66.97 72.26 -9.17
N ARG A 99 66.43 73.42 -9.58
CA ARG A 99 64.99 73.65 -9.80
C ARG A 99 64.57 73.68 -11.26
N ASP A 100 65.50 73.44 -12.20
CA ASP A 100 65.19 73.42 -13.64
C ASP A 100 64.82 72.00 -14.11
N ALA A 101 63.53 71.77 -14.33
CA ALA A 101 62.99 70.48 -14.76
C ALA A 101 63.50 70.03 -16.14
N ALA A 102 63.84 70.97 -17.04
CA ALA A 102 64.30 70.65 -18.38
C ALA A 102 65.68 69.99 -18.37
N LEU A 103 66.54 70.34 -17.41
CA LEU A 103 67.85 69.69 -17.21
C LEU A 103 67.69 68.23 -16.78
N TYR A 104 66.76 67.94 -15.88
CA TYR A 104 66.43 66.58 -15.45
C TYR A 104 65.81 65.75 -16.58
N ALA A 105 64.92 66.34 -17.38
CA ALA A 105 64.34 65.66 -18.55
C ALA A 105 65.41 65.32 -19.60
N LYS A 106 66.36 66.22 -19.84
CA LYS A 106 67.49 66.00 -20.75
C LYS A 106 68.48 64.96 -20.22
N LEU A 107 68.70 64.92 -18.90
CA LEU A 107 69.45 63.85 -18.25
C LEU A 107 68.76 62.49 -18.43
N SER A 108 67.44 62.46 -18.31
CA SER A 108 66.64 61.26 -18.59
C SER A 108 66.79 60.80 -20.05
N GLU A 109 66.64 61.70 -21.02
CA GLU A 109 66.83 61.38 -22.45
C GLU A 109 68.25 60.84 -22.72
N THR A 110 69.26 61.42 -22.08
CA THR A 110 70.66 60.98 -22.17
C THR A 110 70.86 59.57 -21.58
N HIS A 111 70.26 59.28 -20.42
CA HIS A 111 70.29 57.94 -19.83
C HIS A 111 69.51 56.92 -20.65
N ALA A 112 68.40 57.30 -21.27
CA ALA A 112 67.62 56.45 -22.15
C ALA A 112 68.43 56.10 -23.42
N ALA A 113 69.12 57.09 -24.02
CA ALA A 113 70.03 56.89 -25.14
C ALA A 113 71.25 56.01 -24.75
N ALA A 114 71.69 56.09 -23.50
CA ALA A 114 72.70 55.20 -22.91
C ALA A 114 72.17 53.79 -22.55
N LYS A 115 70.93 53.46 -22.91
CA LYS A 115 70.24 52.19 -22.60
C LYS A 115 70.11 51.86 -21.11
N ASN A 116 70.03 52.87 -20.25
CA ASN A 116 69.87 52.70 -18.80
C ASN A 116 68.46 53.14 -18.34
N PRO A 117 67.44 52.26 -18.42
CA PRO A 117 66.05 52.60 -18.09
C PRO A 117 65.84 53.04 -16.64
N LYS A 118 66.57 52.46 -15.68
CA LYS A 118 66.43 52.80 -14.25
C LYS A 118 66.97 54.20 -13.95
N ALA A 119 68.12 54.55 -14.50
CA ALA A 119 68.69 55.89 -14.35
C ALA A 119 67.87 56.95 -15.10
N ALA A 120 67.37 56.61 -16.30
CA ALA A 120 66.47 57.49 -17.05
C ALA A 120 65.17 57.76 -16.27
N LEU A 121 64.57 56.71 -15.71
CA LEU A 121 63.36 56.83 -14.88
C LEU A 121 63.60 57.68 -13.62
N ALA A 122 64.75 57.53 -12.96
CA ALA A 122 65.10 58.34 -11.79
C ALA A 122 65.27 59.83 -12.15
N ALA A 123 65.86 60.14 -13.31
CA ALA A 123 66.01 61.52 -13.78
C ALA A 123 64.66 62.14 -14.19
N ILE A 124 63.80 61.41 -14.91
CA ILE A 124 62.47 61.93 -15.29
C ILE A 124 61.53 62.04 -14.09
N ASP A 125 61.69 61.19 -13.05
CA ASP A 125 60.98 61.32 -11.76
C ASP A 125 61.22 62.72 -11.15
N GLN A 126 62.46 63.23 -11.22
CA GLN A 126 62.79 64.58 -10.73
C GLN A 126 62.18 65.69 -11.61
N ALA A 127 62.21 65.53 -12.94
CA ALA A 127 61.55 66.47 -13.84
C ALA A 127 60.04 66.55 -13.59
N VAL A 128 59.40 65.39 -13.35
CA VAL A 128 57.97 65.29 -13.00
C VAL A 128 57.66 65.81 -11.60
N LEU A 129 58.62 65.77 -10.67
CA LEU A 129 58.45 66.37 -9.34
C LEU A 129 58.42 67.90 -9.40
N LEU A 130 59.30 68.49 -10.23
CA LEU A 130 59.41 69.94 -10.42
C LEU A 130 58.26 70.50 -11.27
N GLU A 131 57.87 69.78 -12.33
CA GLU A 131 56.75 70.14 -13.21
C GLU A 131 55.68 69.04 -13.26
N PRO A 132 54.82 68.92 -12.23
CA PRO A 132 53.92 67.78 -12.08
C PRO A 132 52.78 67.70 -13.10
N ARG A 133 52.57 68.75 -13.90
CA ARG A 133 51.53 68.82 -14.94
C ARG A 133 52.11 68.81 -16.37
N ASN A 134 53.41 68.60 -16.55
CA ASN A 134 54.02 68.56 -17.87
C ASN A 134 53.77 67.19 -18.54
N LEU A 135 52.90 67.18 -19.55
CA LEU A 135 52.48 65.96 -20.26
C LEU A 135 53.65 65.22 -20.90
N LYS A 136 54.63 65.93 -21.48
CA LYS A 136 55.80 65.32 -22.11
C LYS A 136 56.62 64.51 -21.10
N TYR A 137 56.78 65.04 -19.88
CA TYR A 137 57.53 64.35 -18.82
C TYR A 137 56.74 63.17 -18.26
N LEU A 138 55.43 63.30 -18.12
CA LEU A 138 54.57 62.19 -17.69
C LEU A 138 54.56 61.04 -18.73
N GLN A 139 54.52 61.34 -20.02
CA GLN A 139 54.60 60.34 -21.09
C GLN A 139 55.96 59.65 -21.11
N ALA A 140 57.06 60.42 -21.02
CA ALA A 140 58.41 59.87 -20.93
C ALA A 140 58.56 58.97 -19.70
N ARG A 141 58.01 59.39 -18.55
CA ARG A 141 58.00 58.61 -17.33
C ARG A 141 57.21 57.31 -17.46
N ALA A 142 56.02 57.33 -18.08
CA ALA A 142 55.22 56.12 -18.29
C ALA A 142 55.97 55.08 -19.15
N SER A 143 56.55 55.51 -20.28
CA SER A 143 57.30 54.65 -21.18
C SER A 143 58.58 54.09 -20.55
N LEU A 144 59.34 54.93 -19.84
CA LEU A 144 60.55 54.50 -19.14
C LEU A 144 60.24 53.58 -17.95
N ALA A 145 59.12 53.81 -17.25
CA ALA A 145 58.65 52.95 -16.18
C ALA A 145 58.24 51.57 -16.70
N ASN A 146 57.51 51.51 -17.83
CA ASN A 146 57.23 50.25 -18.53
C ASN A 146 58.52 49.51 -18.91
N TRP A 147 59.51 50.21 -19.47
CA TRP A 147 60.78 49.62 -19.88
C TRP A 147 61.61 49.13 -18.68
N ALA A 148 61.54 49.85 -17.56
CA ALA A 148 62.15 49.45 -16.30
C ALA A 148 61.35 48.37 -15.54
N GLN A 149 60.20 47.93 -16.07
CA GLN A 149 59.24 47.01 -15.44
C GLN A 149 58.64 47.52 -14.10
N ASP A 150 58.68 48.84 -13.88
CA ASP A 150 58.02 49.50 -12.75
C ASP A 150 56.58 49.89 -13.17
N TYR A 151 55.71 48.88 -13.21
CA TYR A 151 54.33 49.06 -13.66
C TYR A 151 53.54 50.02 -12.76
N ALA A 152 53.89 50.14 -11.47
CA ALA A 152 53.24 51.05 -10.53
C ALA A 152 53.49 52.52 -10.90
N LYS A 153 54.76 52.89 -11.16
CA LYS A 153 55.08 54.24 -11.66
C LYS A 153 54.51 54.50 -13.04
N SER A 154 54.44 53.49 -13.90
CA SER A 154 53.81 53.60 -15.21
C SER A 154 52.31 53.90 -15.09
N ALA A 155 51.57 53.15 -14.25
CA ALA A 155 50.16 53.41 -13.97
C ALA A 155 49.91 54.77 -13.33
N ASP A 156 50.74 55.20 -12.36
CA ASP A 156 50.66 56.56 -11.79
C ASP A 156 50.81 57.62 -12.89
N SER A 157 51.79 57.44 -13.78
CA SER A 157 52.02 58.37 -14.90
C SER A 157 50.83 58.43 -15.86
N TYR A 158 50.28 57.28 -16.28
CA TYR A 158 49.10 57.24 -17.13
C TYR A 158 47.83 57.76 -16.44
N SER A 159 47.68 57.53 -15.13
CA SER A 159 46.56 58.10 -14.34
C SER A 159 46.64 59.62 -14.28
N ARG A 160 47.84 60.19 -14.10
CA ARG A 160 48.07 61.63 -14.13
C ARG A 160 47.88 62.23 -15.52
N ILE A 161 48.27 61.52 -16.58
CA ILE A 161 47.96 61.90 -17.96
C ILE A 161 46.45 61.94 -18.17
N LEU A 162 45.71 60.92 -17.73
CA LEU A 162 44.24 60.90 -17.84
C LEU A 162 43.53 61.98 -17.00
N ALA A 163 44.14 62.44 -15.90
CA ALA A 163 43.60 63.56 -15.13
C ALA A 163 43.72 64.91 -15.87
N LEU A 164 44.73 65.04 -16.74
CA LEU A 164 44.97 66.23 -17.57
C LEU A 164 44.26 66.13 -18.93
N GLU A 165 44.23 64.93 -19.50
CA GLU A 165 43.61 64.59 -20.78
C GLU A 165 42.65 63.39 -20.62
N PRO A 166 41.41 63.61 -20.14
CA PRO A 166 40.46 62.54 -19.85
C PRO A 166 40.07 61.64 -21.02
N GLY A 167 40.38 62.04 -22.27
CA GLY A 167 40.11 61.32 -23.51
C GLY A 167 41.32 60.61 -24.13
N SER A 168 42.49 60.61 -23.50
CA SER A 168 43.71 60.00 -24.07
C SER A 168 43.60 58.48 -24.15
N ALA A 169 43.36 57.96 -25.36
CA ALA A 169 43.20 56.52 -25.62
C ALA A 169 44.45 55.71 -25.25
N GLU A 170 45.63 56.25 -25.57
CA GLU A 170 46.93 55.67 -25.21
C GLU A 170 47.07 55.54 -23.70
N ALA A 171 46.70 56.59 -22.95
CA ALA A 171 46.79 56.55 -21.49
C ALA A 171 45.74 55.63 -20.86
N MET A 172 44.53 55.52 -21.43
CA MET A 172 43.51 54.56 -20.96
C MET A 172 43.99 53.11 -21.12
N LEU A 173 44.44 52.73 -22.31
CA LEU A 173 44.89 51.37 -22.59
C LEU A 173 46.21 51.05 -21.86
N GLY A 174 47.14 52.02 -21.82
CA GLY A 174 48.39 51.93 -21.08
C GLY A 174 48.16 51.74 -19.58
N LEU A 175 47.24 52.49 -18.98
CA LEU A 175 46.84 52.33 -17.58
C LEU A 175 46.20 50.97 -17.34
N ALA A 176 45.24 50.56 -18.18
CA ALA A 176 44.52 49.30 -18.04
C ALA A 176 45.48 48.09 -18.04
N ARG A 177 46.41 48.03 -18.99
CA ARG A 177 47.43 46.97 -19.07
C ARG A 177 48.32 46.94 -17.83
N ASN A 178 48.83 48.09 -17.41
CA ASN A 178 49.68 48.19 -16.22
C ASN A 178 48.95 47.76 -14.94
N GLN A 179 47.66 48.08 -14.83
CA GLN A 179 46.82 47.62 -13.72
C GLN A 179 46.63 46.10 -13.74
N VAL A 180 46.55 45.45 -14.91
CA VAL A 180 46.54 43.98 -15.01
C VAL A 180 47.84 43.38 -14.47
N TRP A 181 49.00 43.91 -14.87
CA TRP A 181 50.30 43.45 -14.38
C TRP A 181 50.49 43.62 -12.87
N GLN A 182 49.82 44.62 -12.28
CA GLN A 182 49.78 44.85 -10.83
C GLN A 182 48.73 44.01 -10.10
N GLY A 183 47.87 43.27 -10.80
CA GLY A 183 46.75 42.53 -10.21
C GLY A 183 45.55 43.41 -9.81
N SER A 184 45.53 44.69 -10.17
CA SER A 184 44.43 45.64 -9.91
C SER A 184 43.32 45.49 -10.95
N LEU A 185 42.69 44.32 -10.98
CA LEU A 185 41.81 43.90 -12.07
C LEU A 185 40.52 44.74 -12.19
N ASP A 186 39.94 45.21 -11.08
CA ASP A 186 38.71 46.04 -11.11
C ASP A 186 38.94 47.39 -11.79
N GLN A 187 40.08 48.02 -11.52
CA GLN A 187 40.45 49.28 -12.14
C GLN A 187 40.85 49.07 -13.60
N ALA A 188 41.56 47.98 -13.90
CA ALA A 188 41.90 47.60 -15.26
C ALA A 188 40.65 47.44 -16.13
N ALA A 189 39.64 46.71 -15.63
CA ALA A 189 38.37 46.51 -16.31
C ALA A 189 37.63 47.82 -16.60
N ALA A 190 37.58 48.75 -15.64
CA ALA A 190 36.94 50.05 -15.85
C ALA A 190 37.62 50.86 -16.97
N ASN A 191 38.96 50.82 -17.05
CA ASN A 191 39.71 51.51 -18.11
C ASN A 191 39.61 50.78 -19.45
N TYR A 192 39.65 49.44 -19.47
CA TYR A 192 39.40 48.65 -20.68
C TYR A 192 38.00 48.90 -21.24
N LYS A 193 36.97 48.99 -20.39
CA LYS A 193 35.60 49.32 -20.81
C LYS A 193 35.55 50.68 -21.50
N ARG A 194 36.09 51.72 -20.87
CA ARG A 194 36.12 53.08 -21.45
C ARG A 194 36.86 53.12 -22.80
N TYR A 195 37.96 52.38 -22.92
CA TYR A 195 38.72 52.27 -24.15
C TYR A 195 37.94 51.53 -25.26
N VAL A 196 37.41 50.34 -24.97
CA VAL A 196 36.72 49.48 -25.94
C VAL A 196 35.35 50.04 -26.36
N ASP A 197 34.70 50.84 -25.51
CA ASP A 197 33.45 51.55 -25.83
C ASP A 197 33.71 52.69 -26.85
N SER A 198 34.90 53.29 -26.85
CA SER A 198 35.28 54.36 -27.79
C SER A 198 36.08 53.86 -29.01
N HIS A 199 36.77 52.71 -28.91
CA HIS A 199 37.62 52.14 -29.96
C HIS A 199 37.08 50.78 -30.41
N THR A 200 35.89 50.81 -31.02
CA THR A 200 35.10 49.60 -31.22
C THR A 200 35.72 48.57 -32.16
N GLY A 201 36.67 48.98 -33.02
CA GLY A 201 37.40 48.12 -33.95
C GLY A 201 38.66 47.45 -33.39
N ASP A 202 39.09 47.74 -32.16
CA ASP A 202 40.29 47.14 -31.57
C ASP A 202 40.00 45.75 -30.99
N GLN A 203 40.15 44.74 -31.85
CA GLN A 203 39.93 43.34 -31.51
C GLN A 203 40.85 42.85 -30.38
N ALA A 204 42.10 43.33 -30.33
CA ALA A 204 43.08 42.87 -29.35
C ALA A 204 42.72 43.38 -27.95
N ALA A 205 42.37 44.67 -27.83
CA ALA A 205 41.94 45.25 -26.56
C ALA A 205 40.63 44.62 -26.03
N LEU A 206 39.67 44.30 -26.91
CA LEU A 206 38.45 43.59 -26.48
C LEU A 206 38.75 42.17 -25.96
N LYS A 207 39.68 41.44 -26.58
CA LYS A 207 40.14 40.12 -26.09
C LYS A 207 40.85 40.23 -24.74
N GLU A 208 41.72 41.23 -24.58
CA GLU A 208 42.35 41.53 -23.28
C GLU A 208 41.29 41.83 -22.22
N TYR A 209 40.25 42.60 -22.55
CA TYR A 209 39.15 42.91 -21.63
C TYR A 209 38.34 41.67 -21.22
N ILE A 210 37.96 40.80 -22.17
CA ILE A 210 37.29 39.51 -21.90
C ILE A 210 38.11 38.66 -20.91
N ASN A 211 39.43 38.61 -21.11
CA ASN A 211 40.32 37.86 -20.23
C ASN A 211 40.41 38.47 -18.82
N VAL A 212 40.38 39.81 -18.71
CA VAL A 212 40.32 40.50 -17.42
C VAL A 212 39.02 40.18 -16.68
N GLU A 213 37.86 40.26 -17.34
CA GLU A 213 36.57 39.90 -16.74
C GLU A 213 36.53 38.43 -16.28
N THR A 214 37.09 37.53 -17.09
CA THR A 214 37.24 36.11 -16.73
C THR A 214 38.12 35.93 -15.48
N LYS A 215 39.28 36.60 -15.40
CA LYS A 215 40.17 36.54 -14.22
C LYS A 215 39.53 37.15 -12.96
N ARG A 216 38.66 38.15 -13.12
CA ARG A 216 37.84 38.74 -12.05
C ARG A 216 36.65 37.88 -11.61
N LYS A 217 36.44 36.73 -12.27
CA LYS A 217 35.28 35.85 -12.09
C LYS A 217 33.94 36.52 -12.41
N GLN A 218 33.96 37.58 -13.23
CA GLN A 218 32.76 38.27 -13.72
C GLN A 218 32.28 37.58 -15.01
N TYR A 219 31.84 36.32 -14.89
CA TYR A 219 31.58 35.46 -16.04
C TYR A 219 30.48 35.98 -16.95
N VAL A 220 29.41 36.57 -16.40
CA VAL A 220 28.33 37.18 -17.21
C VAL A 220 28.88 38.31 -18.09
N SER A 221 29.66 39.21 -17.50
CA SER A 221 30.32 40.32 -18.22
C SER A 221 31.26 39.80 -19.32
N ALA A 222 32.07 38.76 -19.02
CA ALA A 222 32.95 38.15 -20.00
C ALA A 222 32.18 37.52 -21.19
N LEU A 223 31.05 36.87 -20.91
CA LEU A 223 30.18 36.25 -21.93
C LEU A 223 29.47 37.31 -22.80
N ASP A 224 29.02 38.41 -22.19
CA ASP A 224 28.45 39.55 -22.92
C ASP A 224 29.49 40.21 -23.83
N LEU A 225 30.73 40.36 -23.37
CA LEU A 225 31.82 40.85 -24.19
C LEU A 225 32.19 39.89 -25.33
N LEU A 226 32.08 38.57 -25.13
CA LEU A 226 32.23 37.59 -26.21
C LEU A 226 31.09 37.68 -27.23
N ASN A 227 29.85 37.97 -26.80
CA ASN A 227 28.76 38.27 -27.73
C ASN A 227 29.06 39.53 -28.56
N VAL A 228 29.54 40.61 -27.91
CA VAL A 228 29.97 41.83 -28.60
C VAL A 228 31.12 41.55 -29.57
N TYR A 229 32.09 40.72 -29.16
CA TYR A 229 33.20 40.29 -30.01
C TYR A 229 32.68 39.60 -31.27
N ARG A 230 31.78 38.62 -31.13
CA ARG A 230 31.19 37.90 -32.26
C ARG A 230 30.39 38.82 -33.19
N GLN A 231 29.64 39.80 -32.64
CA GLN A 231 28.89 40.77 -33.44
C GLN A 231 29.79 41.69 -34.27
N ARG A 232 30.95 42.09 -33.71
CA ARG A 232 31.87 43.03 -34.36
C ARG A 232 32.84 42.36 -35.33
N PHE A 233 33.33 41.17 -34.99
CA PHE A 233 34.45 40.50 -35.68
C PHE A 233 34.09 39.15 -36.30
N GLY A 234 32.84 38.70 -36.16
CA GLY A 234 32.35 37.42 -36.66
C GLY A 234 32.48 36.29 -35.64
N ALA A 235 31.60 35.30 -35.75
CA ALA A 235 31.64 34.10 -34.93
C ALA A 235 32.63 33.09 -35.51
N THR A 236 33.60 32.67 -34.69
CA THR A 236 34.54 31.59 -35.01
C THR A 236 34.38 30.43 -34.03
N PRO A 237 34.84 29.21 -34.38
CA PRO A 237 34.84 28.08 -33.46
C PRO A 237 35.56 28.40 -32.15
N GLU A 238 36.70 29.10 -32.22
CA GLU A 238 37.49 29.50 -31.04
C GLU A 238 36.72 30.46 -30.13
N SER A 239 35.91 31.36 -30.70
CA SER A 239 35.08 32.28 -29.90
C SER A 239 33.97 31.55 -29.13
N TRP A 240 33.42 30.48 -29.70
CA TRP A 240 32.44 29.63 -29.02
C TRP A 240 33.10 28.65 -28.05
N MET A 241 34.28 28.13 -28.35
CA MET A 241 35.09 27.35 -27.42
C MET A 241 35.48 28.18 -26.20
N GLN A 242 35.89 29.44 -26.38
CA GLN A 242 36.17 30.34 -25.26
C GLN A 242 34.92 30.62 -24.41
N THR A 243 33.73 30.66 -25.04
CA THR A 243 32.44 30.74 -24.34
C THR A 243 32.20 29.48 -23.50
N ALA A 244 32.45 28.30 -24.07
CA ALA A 244 32.34 27.02 -23.37
C ALA A 244 33.32 26.93 -22.20
N ASP A 245 34.57 27.35 -22.35
CA ASP A 245 35.57 27.32 -21.29
C ASP A 245 35.20 28.26 -20.12
N ILE A 246 34.67 29.45 -20.42
CA ILE A 246 34.17 30.38 -19.38
C ILE A 246 32.95 29.80 -18.66
N GLN A 247 31.99 29.21 -19.39
CA GLN A 247 30.82 28.56 -18.80
C GLN A 247 31.22 27.36 -17.92
N ALA A 248 32.27 26.63 -18.29
CA ALA A 248 32.79 25.51 -17.51
C ALA A 248 33.39 25.98 -16.19
N VAL A 249 34.20 27.04 -16.21
CA VAL A 249 34.76 27.66 -14.99
C VAL A 249 33.66 28.32 -14.14
N ALA A 250 32.57 28.78 -14.77
CA ALA A 250 31.38 29.29 -14.09
C ALA A 250 30.46 28.20 -13.50
N GLY A 251 30.73 26.91 -13.75
CA GLY A 251 29.93 25.79 -13.25
C GLY A 251 28.57 25.64 -13.94
N ASN A 252 28.42 26.10 -15.18
CA ASN A 252 27.17 26.02 -15.95
C ASN A 252 27.28 24.99 -17.09
N PRO A 253 27.05 23.69 -16.84
CA PRO A 253 27.24 22.63 -17.83
C PRO A 253 26.28 22.73 -19.03
N LYS A 254 25.11 23.33 -18.85
CA LYS A 254 24.17 23.59 -19.95
C LYS A 254 24.71 24.65 -20.91
N GLY A 255 25.26 25.74 -20.37
CA GLY A 255 25.91 26.79 -21.17
C GLY A 255 27.16 26.32 -21.90
N VAL A 256 27.90 25.35 -21.34
CA VAL A 256 29.02 24.68 -22.02
C VAL A 256 28.52 23.93 -23.26
N ALA A 257 27.44 23.16 -23.12
CA ALA A 257 26.86 22.40 -24.22
C ALA A 257 26.35 23.32 -25.34
N GLU A 258 25.57 24.35 -25.00
CA GLU A 258 25.04 25.33 -25.98
C GLU A 258 26.15 26.01 -26.79
N ALA A 259 27.26 26.37 -26.13
CA ALA A 259 28.41 26.97 -26.80
C ALA A 259 29.13 25.97 -27.71
N LEU A 260 29.33 24.73 -27.26
CA LEU A 260 29.94 23.67 -28.07
C LEU A 260 29.05 23.28 -29.27
N GLU A 261 27.73 23.35 -29.17
CA GLU A 261 26.83 23.17 -30.33
C GLU A 261 27.04 24.24 -31.40
N GLN A 262 27.27 25.50 -31.01
CA GLN A 262 27.58 26.53 -31.99
C GLN A 262 28.96 26.31 -32.61
N ALA A 263 29.94 25.81 -31.85
CA ALA A 263 31.25 25.46 -32.38
C ALA A 263 31.17 24.30 -33.39
N THR A 264 30.39 23.25 -33.12
CA THR A 264 30.23 22.10 -34.03
C THR A 264 29.47 22.47 -35.30
N ARG A 265 28.56 23.45 -35.28
CA ARG A 265 27.93 23.98 -36.50
C ARG A 265 28.91 24.66 -37.45
N LEU A 266 29.96 25.28 -36.91
CA LEU A 266 31.01 25.93 -37.70
C LEU A 266 32.08 24.95 -38.19
N VAL A 267 32.33 23.87 -37.44
CA VAL A 267 33.26 22.79 -37.82
C VAL A 267 32.58 21.43 -37.67
N PRO A 268 31.70 21.04 -38.60
CA PRO A 268 30.88 19.83 -38.47
C PRO A 268 31.65 18.51 -38.64
N ALA A 269 32.93 18.57 -39.02
CA ALA A 269 33.78 17.39 -39.25
C ALA A 269 34.87 17.21 -38.18
N ASP A 270 34.72 17.80 -37.00
CA ASP A 270 35.68 17.64 -35.88
C ASP A 270 35.11 16.71 -34.79
N GLY A 271 35.58 15.45 -34.78
CA GLY A 271 35.18 14.44 -33.81
C GLY A 271 35.49 14.81 -32.35
N LYS A 272 36.54 15.59 -32.09
CA LYS A 272 36.92 16.02 -30.74
C LYS A 272 35.94 17.04 -30.18
N LEU A 273 35.40 17.93 -31.02
CA LEU A 273 34.34 18.86 -30.59
C LEU A 273 33.07 18.12 -30.23
N TYR A 274 32.69 17.10 -31.00
CA TYR A 274 31.53 16.25 -30.67
C TYR A 274 31.74 15.41 -29.40
N GLN A 275 32.97 14.94 -29.15
CA GLN A 275 33.30 14.27 -27.88
C GLN A 275 33.17 15.23 -26.68
N ARG A 276 33.73 16.45 -26.78
CA ARG A 276 33.59 17.47 -25.73
C ARG A 276 32.12 17.85 -25.51
N LEU A 277 31.34 17.98 -26.58
CA LEU A 277 29.91 18.24 -26.52
C LEU A 277 29.17 17.10 -25.80
N SER A 278 29.50 15.85 -26.14
CA SER A 278 28.96 14.66 -25.48
C SER A 278 29.24 14.64 -23.97
N GLN A 279 30.50 14.91 -23.59
CA GLN A 279 30.89 14.99 -22.18
C GLN A 279 30.14 16.10 -21.44
N SER A 280 29.97 17.26 -22.08
CA SER A 280 29.19 18.36 -21.52
C SER A 280 27.73 17.98 -21.29
N TYR A 281 27.11 17.29 -22.25
CA TYR A 281 25.74 16.79 -22.10
C TYR A 281 25.62 15.74 -21.00
N ALA A 282 26.60 14.86 -20.86
CA ALA A 282 26.63 13.87 -19.78
C ALA A 282 26.69 14.54 -18.39
N VAL A 283 27.51 15.59 -18.23
CA VAL A 283 27.57 16.39 -16.98
C VAL A 283 26.25 17.15 -16.75
N ALA A 284 25.60 17.62 -17.81
CA ALA A 284 24.27 18.23 -17.75
C ALA A 284 23.13 17.21 -17.51
N GLN A 285 23.42 15.92 -17.33
CA GLN A 285 22.47 14.82 -17.19
C GLN A 285 21.52 14.62 -18.38
N ASP A 286 21.87 15.14 -19.56
CA ASP A 286 21.16 14.87 -20.81
C ASP A 286 21.80 13.68 -21.53
N SER A 287 21.45 12.47 -21.07
CA SER A 287 22.02 11.23 -21.59
C SER A 287 21.72 11.02 -23.08
N LYS A 288 20.59 11.51 -23.60
CA LYS A 288 20.20 11.33 -25.00
C LYS A 288 21.01 12.23 -25.92
N ALA A 289 21.15 13.51 -25.57
CA ALA A 289 21.98 14.44 -26.33
C ALA A 289 23.47 14.05 -26.27
N ALA A 290 23.94 13.56 -25.11
CA ALA A 290 25.29 13.02 -24.96
C ALA A 290 25.55 11.85 -25.92
N LEU A 291 24.60 10.90 -26.02
CA LEU A 291 24.70 9.76 -26.91
C LEU A 291 24.66 10.18 -28.38
N ALA A 292 23.83 11.16 -28.76
CA ALA A 292 23.78 11.67 -30.13
C ALA A 292 25.11 12.34 -30.53
N ALA A 293 25.69 13.16 -29.66
CA ALA A 293 26.97 13.82 -29.92
C ALA A 293 28.12 12.81 -30.07
N ILE A 294 28.23 11.81 -29.18
CA ILE A 294 29.30 10.80 -29.31
C ILE A 294 29.08 9.89 -30.53
N ASN A 295 27.84 9.63 -30.93
CA ASN A 295 27.54 8.89 -32.15
C ASN A 295 28.08 9.62 -33.40
N HIS A 296 27.98 10.95 -33.45
CA HIS A 296 28.61 11.73 -34.51
C HIS A 296 30.15 11.67 -34.45
N ALA A 297 30.75 11.73 -33.27
CA ALA A 297 32.20 11.55 -33.13
C ALA A 297 32.65 10.17 -33.66
N VAL A 298 31.92 9.10 -33.35
CA VAL A 298 32.18 7.75 -33.87
C VAL A 298 31.91 7.64 -35.38
N GLN A 299 30.95 8.37 -35.95
CA GLN A 299 30.76 8.38 -37.41
C GLN A 299 31.94 9.01 -38.16
N LEU A 300 32.54 10.05 -37.58
CA LEU A 300 33.70 10.74 -38.14
C LEU A 300 34.98 9.90 -37.99
N GLU A 301 35.17 9.27 -36.84
CA GLU A 301 36.30 8.40 -36.55
C GLU A 301 35.82 7.03 -36.01
N PRO A 302 35.48 6.08 -36.90
CA PRO A 302 34.84 4.82 -36.53
C PRO A 302 35.65 3.98 -35.54
N ASP A 303 36.98 3.96 -35.67
CA ASP A 303 37.84 3.04 -34.90
C ASP A 303 38.53 3.73 -33.71
N ASN A 304 38.10 4.94 -33.35
CA ASN A 304 38.61 5.64 -32.17
C ASN A 304 38.11 4.97 -30.88
N ILE A 305 39.00 4.27 -30.18
CA ILE A 305 38.70 3.52 -28.95
C ILE A 305 38.03 4.40 -27.88
N GLU A 306 38.48 5.65 -27.72
CA GLU A 306 37.96 6.55 -26.70
C GLU A 306 36.49 6.90 -26.98
N TYR A 307 36.16 7.20 -28.24
CA TYR A 307 34.78 7.49 -28.65
C TYR A 307 33.89 6.26 -28.53
N LEU A 308 34.39 5.09 -28.92
CA LEU A 308 33.67 3.83 -28.78
C LEU A 308 33.38 3.49 -27.32
N ARG A 309 34.32 3.68 -26.39
CA ARG A 309 34.07 3.48 -24.94
C ARG A 309 33.03 4.46 -24.42
N ALA A 310 33.16 5.75 -24.75
CA ALA A 310 32.20 6.76 -24.32
C ALA A 310 30.78 6.48 -24.87
N ARG A 311 30.68 6.03 -26.12
CA ARG A 311 29.42 5.56 -26.72
C ARG A 311 28.87 4.36 -25.97
N GLY A 312 29.71 3.39 -25.62
CA GLY A 312 29.32 2.21 -24.83
C GLY A 312 28.71 2.56 -23.46
N VAL A 313 29.35 3.48 -22.72
CA VAL A 313 28.86 3.95 -21.41
C VAL A 313 27.55 4.70 -21.55
N LEU A 314 27.46 5.65 -22.49
CA LEU A 314 26.27 6.47 -22.68
C LEU A 314 25.09 5.66 -23.24
N ALA A 315 25.35 4.67 -24.10
CA ALA A 315 24.33 3.75 -24.57
C ALA A 315 23.76 2.92 -23.42
N ALA A 316 24.61 2.40 -22.53
CA ALA A 316 24.17 1.68 -21.34
C ALA A 316 23.34 2.57 -20.39
N TRP A 317 23.71 3.84 -20.20
CA TRP A 317 22.91 4.79 -19.40
C TRP A 317 21.52 5.03 -20.01
N ASN A 318 21.43 5.08 -21.35
CA ASN A 318 20.15 5.18 -22.05
C ASN A 318 19.40 3.84 -22.19
N ARG A 319 19.90 2.76 -21.57
CA ARG A 319 19.38 1.38 -21.68
C ARG A 319 19.40 0.83 -23.12
N ASP A 320 20.20 1.41 -24.01
CA ASP A 320 20.47 0.86 -25.34
C ASP A 320 21.61 -0.16 -25.25
N TYR A 321 21.28 -1.33 -24.73
CA TYR A 321 22.26 -2.40 -24.51
C TYR A 321 22.77 -3.03 -25.81
N VAL A 322 22.05 -2.87 -26.93
CA VAL A 322 22.50 -3.31 -28.25
C VAL A 322 23.67 -2.43 -28.72
N MET A 323 23.49 -1.11 -28.66
CA MET A 323 24.55 -0.16 -29.03
C MET A 323 25.72 -0.20 -28.04
N ALA A 324 25.46 -0.42 -26.75
CA ALA A 324 26.51 -0.62 -25.76
C ALA A 324 27.36 -1.86 -26.09
N ALA A 325 26.72 -2.99 -26.36
CA ALA A 325 27.41 -4.23 -26.72
C ALA A 325 28.20 -4.10 -28.04
N ASP A 326 27.64 -3.46 -29.07
CA ASP A 326 28.37 -3.14 -30.31
C ASP A 326 29.63 -2.33 -30.03
N SER A 327 29.48 -1.25 -29.27
CA SER A 327 30.58 -0.33 -28.96
C SER A 327 31.73 -1.01 -28.22
N TYR A 328 31.42 -1.76 -27.17
CA TYR A 328 32.45 -2.49 -26.42
C TYR A 328 33.04 -3.66 -27.23
N SER A 329 32.26 -4.34 -28.07
CA SER A 329 32.78 -5.39 -28.96
C SER A 329 33.80 -4.83 -29.95
N ARG A 330 33.53 -3.64 -30.50
CA ARG A 330 34.47 -2.94 -31.40
C ARG A 330 35.73 -2.48 -30.68
N VAL A 331 35.62 -2.02 -29.43
CA VAL A 331 36.80 -1.75 -28.59
C VAL A 331 37.64 -3.00 -28.41
N LEU A 332 37.02 -4.14 -28.07
CA LEU A 332 37.74 -5.41 -27.86
C LEU A 332 38.32 -6.02 -29.15
N ALA A 333 37.76 -5.71 -30.32
CA ALA A 333 38.35 -6.09 -31.60
C ALA A 333 39.69 -5.38 -31.86
N ILE A 334 39.84 -4.14 -31.37
CA ILE A 334 41.06 -3.33 -31.53
C ILE A 334 42.03 -3.55 -30.35
N ALA A 335 41.49 -3.66 -29.14
CA ALA A 335 42.23 -3.83 -27.88
C ALA A 335 41.65 -5.02 -27.07
N PRO A 336 42.06 -6.27 -27.37
CA PRO A 336 41.46 -7.48 -26.78
C PRO A 336 41.59 -7.59 -25.26
N ASP A 337 42.60 -6.95 -24.65
CA ASP A 337 42.85 -6.98 -23.21
C ASP A 337 42.22 -5.79 -22.45
N ASP A 338 41.32 -5.02 -23.08
CA ASP A 338 40.70 -3.89 -22.41
C ASP A 338 39.70 -4.32 -21.33
N ALA A 339 40.13 -4.20 -20.07
CA ALA A 339 39.35 -4.57 -18.91
C ALA A 339 38.01 -3.80 -18.80
N ALA A 340 38.02 -2.50 -19.12
CA ALA A 340 36.84 -1.64 -19.05
C ALA A 340 35.77 -2.01 -20.10
N ALA A 341 36.19 -2.31 -21.34
CA ALA A 341 35.29 -2.80 -22.37
C ALA A 341 34.83 -4.24 -22.10
N THR A 342 35.66 -5.10 -21.52
CA THR A 342 35.27 -6.47 -21.14
C THR A 342 34.12 -6.45 -20.13
N ILE A 343 34.26 -5.69 -19.03
CA ILE A 343 33.21 -5.57 -18.01
C ILE A 343 31.98 -4.81 -18.51
N GLY A 344 32.18 -3.78 -19.35
CA GLY A 344 31.10 -3.03 -19.99
C GLY A 344 30.27 -3.90 -20.95
N LEU A 345 30.93 -4.77 -21.72
CA LEU A 345 30.28 -5.74 -22.60
C LEU A 345 29.52 -6.81 -21.83
N ALA A 346 30.11 -7.33 -20.74
CA ALA A 346 29.43 -8.28 -19.85
C ALA A 346 28.13 -7.67 -19.31
N ARG A 347 28.20 -6.48 -18.71
CA ARG A 347 27.02 -5.73 -18.22
C ARG A 347 25.97 -5.49 -19.30
N ALA A 348 26.40 -5.09 -20.50
CA ALA A 348 25.48 -4.89 -21.63
C ALA A 348 24.77 -6.20 -22.03
N TYR A 349 25.47 -7.34 -22.06
CA TYR A 349 24.85 -8.63 -22.34
C TYR A 349 23.92 -9.10 -21.22
N SER A 350 24.30 -8.93 -19.95
CA SER A 350 23.46 -9.20 -18.78
C SER A 350 22.12 -8.47 -18.89
N GLN A 351 22.16 -7.15 -19.06
CA GLN A 351 20.96 -6.30 -19.13
C GLN A 351 20.13 -6.50 -20.40
N LYS A 352 20.73 -7.05 -21.47
CA LYS A 352 20.03 -7.47 -22.69
C LYS A 352 19.34 -8.84 -22.53
N GLY A 353 19.64 -9.60 -21.48
CA GLY A 353 19.18 -10.98 -21.29
C GLY A 353 20.00 -12.03 -22.03
N GLU A 354 21.15 -11.66 -22.62
CA GLU A 354 22.10 -12.59 -23.23
C GLU A 354 23.08 -13.15 -22.17
N VAL A 355 22.50 -13.72 -21.11
CA VAL A 355 23.19 -14.06 -19.86
C VAL A 355 24.34 -15.05 -20.08
N GLU A 356 24.24 -15.97 -21.04
CA GLU A 356 25.32 -16.91 -21.37
C GLU A 356 26.61 -16.26 -21.91
N LYS A 357 26.47 -15.15 -22.65
CA LYS A 357 27.63 -14.39 -23.14
C LYS A 357 28.22 -13.56 -22.02
N SER A 358 27.35 -12.98 -21.20
CA SER A 358 27.73 -12.20 -20.03
C SER A 358 28.55 -13.02 -19.03
N THR A 359 28.08 -14.20 -18.62
CA THR A 359 28.79 -15.04 -17.65
C THR A 359 30.16 -15.48 -18.12
N LYS A 360 30.33 -15.78 -19.42
CA LYS A 360 31.65 -16.10 -20.01
C LYS A 360 32.62 -14.91 -19.87
N LEU A 361 32.16 -13.70 -20.15
CA LEU A 361 32.98 -12.49 -20.03
C LEU A 361 33.28 -12.15 -18.58
N TYR A 362 32.29 -12.20 -17.69
CA TYR A 362 32.50 -12.00 -16.25
C TYR A 362 33.49 -13.01 -15.67
N ARG A 363 33.37 -14.30 -16.03
CA ARG A 363 34.31 -15.34 -15.56
C ARG A 363 35.74 -15.08 -16.06
N ALA A 364 35.91 -14.72 -17.33
CA ALA A 364 37.22 -14.38 -17.88
C ALA A 364 37.81 -13.12 -17.23
N TYR A 365 36.98 -12.11 -16.94
CA TYR A 365 37.36 -10.89 -16.24
C TYR A 365 37.79 -11.17 -14.80
N LEU A 366 36.96 -11.89 -14.03
CA LEU A 366 37.21 -12.22 -12.63
C LEU A 366 38.43 -13.11 -12.43
N ALA A 367 38.82 -13.92 -13.42
CA ALA A 367 40.07 -14.67 -13.39
C ALA A 367 41.32 -13.77 -13.34
N LYS A 368 41.26 -12.58 -13.96
CA LYS A 368 42.34 -11.57 -13.94
C LYS A 368 42.14 -10.51 -12.85
N HIS A 369 40.90 -10.25 -12.44
CA HIS A 369 40.52 -9.21 -11.49
C HIS A 369 39.72 -9.76 -10.29
N PRO A 370 40.31 -10.64 -9.47
CA PRO A 370 39.57 -11.39 -8.45
C PRO A 370 39.25 -10.57 -7.18
N GLN A 371 39.46 -9.26 -7.21
CA GLN A 371 39.16 -8.31 -6.13
C GLN A 371 37.97 -7.39 -6.47
N ASP A 372 37.39 -7.51 -7.67
CA ASP A 372 36.21 -6.75 -8.06
C ASP A 372 34.94 -7.40 -7.50
N LYS A 373 34.50 -6.89 -6.36
CA LYS A 373 33.30 -7.38 -5.66
C LYS A 373 32.03 -7.20 -6.48
N ASP A 374 31.91 -6.11 -7.25
CA ASP A 374 30.68 -5.77 -7.97
C ASP A 374 30.52 -6.65 -9.21
N ALA A 375 31.63 -6.93 -9.91
CA ALA A 375 31.67 -7.91 -10.98
C ALA A 375 31.33 -9.32 -10.49
N MET A 376 31.76 -9.69 -9.27
CA MET A 376 31.45 -10.99 -8.67
C MET A 376 29.97 -11.13 -8.33
N MET A 377 29.33 -10.06 -7.81
CA MET A 377 27.88 -10.06 -7.56
C MET A 377 27.08 -10.16 -8.86
N ALA A 378 27.43 -9.36 -9.86
CA ALA A 378 26.75 -9.38 -11.16
C ALA A 378 26.93 -10.74 -11.89
N TYR A 379 28.08 -11.39 -11.72
CA TYR A 379 28.29 -12.75 -12.20
C TYR A 379 27.35 -13.76 -11.54
N MET A 380 27.20 -13.70 -10.21
CA MET A 380 26.30 -14.60 -9.48
C MET A 380 24.82 -14.36 -9.85
N GLU A 381 24.40 -13.10 -10.03
CA GLU A 381 23.04 -12.75 -10.48
C GLU A 381 22.72 -13.32 -11.87
N ASP A 382 23.68 -13.23 -12.80
CA ASP A 382 23.56 -13.82 -14.13
C ASP A 382 23.53 -15.36 -14.08
N GLU A 383 24.38 -16.00 -13.29
CA GLU A 383 24.33 -17.46 -13.12
C GLU A 383 23.03 -17.91 -12.42
N ALA A 384 22.49 -17.14 -11.48
CA ALA A 384 21.19 -17.37 -10.85
C ALA A 384 20.05 -17.30 -11.87
N THR A 385 20.04 -16.29 -12.75
CA THR A 385 19.05 -16.16 -13.84
C THR A 385 19.06 -17.38 -14.78
N ARG A 386 20.22 -18.03 -14.91
CA ARG A 386 20.38 -19.27 -15.68
C ARG A 386 20.02 -20.54 -14.91
N GLY A 387 19.63 -20.42 -13.64
CA GLY A 387 19.37 -21.54 -12.73
C GLY A 387 20.62 -22.31 -12.31
N ASN A 388 21.82 -21.74 -12.49
CA ASN A 388 23.09 -22.38 -12.15
C ASN A 388 23.45 -22.17 -10.67
N ILE A 389 22.68 -22.81 -9.80
CA ILE A 389 22.82 -22.73 -8.33
C ILE A 389 24.22 -23.15 -7.87
N ALA A 390 24.89 -24.06 -8.58
CA ALA A 390 26.24 -24.49 -8.23
C ALA A 390 27.26 -23.34 -8.34
N ALA A 391 27.19 -22.54 -9.41
CA ALA A 391 28.08 -21.40 -9.59
C ALA A 391 27.78 -20.27 -8.58
N VAL A 392 26.51 -20.03 -8.25
CA VAL A 392 26.10 -19.08 -7.19
C VAL A 392 26.73 -19.48 -5.84
N LYS A 393 26.67 -20.77 -5.49
CA LYS A 393 27.27 -21.29 -4.24
C LYS A 393 28.79 -21.18 -4.24
N GLU A 394 29.44 -21.60 -5.33
CA GLU A 394 30.90 -21.52 -5.49
C GLU A 394 31.40 -20.07 -5.36
N TYR A 395 30.85 -19.14 -6.14
CA TYR A 395 31.29 -17.74 -6.11
C TYR A 395 30.83 -17.02 -4.84
N GLY A 396 29.74 -17.46 -4.20
CA GLY A 396 29.33 -16.97 -2.89
C GLY A 396 30.34 -17.34 -1.80
N GLU A 397 30.88 -18.56 -1.81
CA GLU A 397 31.96 -18.97 -0.91
C GLU A 397 33.25 -18.18 -1.17
N ILE A 398 33.62 -18.02 -2.45
CA ILE A 398 34.78 -17.22 -2.85
C ILE A 398 34.64 -15.76 -2.38
N TYR A 399 33.45 -15.17 -2.55
CA TYR A 399 33.15 -13.82 -2.08
C TYR A 399 33.37 -13.70 -0.58
N ARG A 400 32.75 -14.58 0.22
CA ARG A 400 32.86 -14.56 1.69
C ARG A 400 34.28 -14.74 2.17
N GLN A 401 35.07 -15.63 1.56
CA GLN A 401 36.47 -15.84 1.93
C GLN A 401 37.35 -14.61 1.69
N ARG A 402 37.05 -13.82 0.64
CA ARG A 402 37.86 -12.66 0.23
C ARG A 402 37.44 -11.36 0.91
N PHE A 403 36.14 -11.11 0.97
CA PHE A 403 35.57 -9.82 1.36
C PHE A 403 34.86 -9.87 2.72
N GLY A 404 34.67 -11.08 3.28
CA GLY A 404 33.90 -11.29 4.50
C GLY A 404 32.39 -11.26 4.27
N GLU A 405 31.66 -11.43 5.36
CA GLU A 405 30.20 -11.33 5.38
C GLU A 405 29.76 -9.94 5.86
N SER A 406 28.70 -9.41 5.26
CA SER A 406 28.09 -8.14 5.63
C SER A 406 26.58 -8.19 5.46
N LEU A 407 25.88 -7.20 6.02
CA LEU A 407 24.45 -7.03 5.79
C LEU A 407 24.13 -6.90 4.28
N GLU A 408 24.86 -6.04 3.57
CA GLU A 408 24.70 -5.81 2.12
C GLU A 408 24.86 -7.10 1.32
N TYR A 409 25.88 -7.90 1.64
CA TYR A 409 26.10 -9.20 1.01
C TYR A 409 24.92 -10.15 1.20
N TRP A 410 24.45 -10.34 2.43
CA TRP A 410 23.35 -11.28 2.71
C TRP A 410 22.02 -10.82 2.11
N LEU A 411 21.78 -9.52 2.02
CA LEU A 411 20.59 -8.99 1.33
C LEU A 411 20.66 -9.25 -0.19
N HIS A 412 21.80 -9.01 -0.82
CA HIS A 412 21.95 -9.30 -2.25
C HIS A 412 21.89 -10.81 -2.52
N MET A 413 22.48 -11.65 -1.64
CA MET A 413 22.37 -13.10 -1.77
C MET A 413 20.93 -13.58 -1.64
N ALA A 414 20.11 -12.97 -0.77
CA ALA A 414 18.70 -13.30 -0.70
C ALA A 414 17.98 -13.10 -2.03
N ASP A 415 18.30 -12.02 -2.75
CA ASP A 415 17.74 -11.72 -4.07
C ASP A 415 18.28 -12.65 -5.17
N ILE A 416 19.59 -12.91 -5.16
CA ILE A 416 20.25 -13.83 -6.11
C ILE A 416 19.70 -15.26 -5.95
N GLU A 417 19.57 -15.77 -4.73
CA GLU A 417 19.07 -17.12 -4.47
C GLU A 417 17.56 -17.24 -4.82
N ALA A 418 16.78 -16.17 -4.60
CA ALA A 418 15.39 -16.12 -5.05
C ALA A 418 15.28 -16.16 -6.59
N LEU A 419 16.14 -15.41 -7.30
CA LEU A 419 16.24 -15.46 -8.77
C LEU A 419 16.64 -16.85 -9.28
N ALA A 420 17.50 -17.55 -8.54
CA ALA A 420 17.90 -18.92 -8.86
C ALA A 420 16.79 -19.96 -8.58
N GLY A 421 15.69 -19.56 -7.95
CA GLY A 421 14.59 -20.44 -7.54
C GLY A 421 14.87 -21.27 -6.29
N ASP A 422 15.91 -20.94 -5.51
CA ASP A 422 16.22 -21.57 -4.22
C ASP A 422 15.63 -20.73 -3.07
N ASP A 423 14.30 -20.77 -2.94
CA ASP A 423 13.55 -20.03 -1.89
C ASP A 423 14.07 -20.33 -0.47
N ARG A 424 14.63 -21.52 -0.24
CA ARG A 424 15.22 -21.90 1.06
C ARG A 424 16.53 -21.17 1.30
N ALA A 425 17.41 -21.13 0.31
CA ALA A 425 18.65 -20.37 0.41
C ALA A 425 18.39 -18.85 0.51
N SER A 426 17.36 -18.35 -0.18
CA SER A 426 16.91 -16.96 -0.02
C SER A 426 16.47 -16.65 1.41
N ALA A 427 15.57 -17.47 1.98
CA ALA A 427 15.13 -17.31 3.36
C ALA A 427 16.30 -17.40 4.36
N GLU A 428 17.26 -18.29 4.11
CA GLU A 428 18.48 -18.40 4.91
C GLU A 428 19.33 -17.13 4.85
N ALA A 429 19.51 -16.56 3.66
CA ALA A 429 20.28 -15.33 3.47
C ALA A 429 19.62 -14.14 4.19
N VAL A 430 18.29 -13.99 4.10
CA VAL A 430 17.56 -12.98 4.89
C VAL A 430 17.73 -13.25 6.39
N ARG A 431 17.69 -14.51 6.83
CA ARG A 431 17.94 -14.87 8.24
C ARG A 431 19.34 -14.47 8.69
N GLN A 432 20.37 -14.69 7.88
CA GLN A 432 21.72 -14.22 8.19
C GLN A 432 21.78 -12.68 8.25
N ALA A 433 21.11 -11.97 7.35
CA ALA A 433 21.00 -10.51 7.38
C ALA A 433 20.42 -9.99 8.72
N THR A 434 19.43 -10.68 9.31
CA THR A 434 18.87 -10.29 10.62
C THR A 434 19.88 -10.36 11.77
N ARG A 435 20.95 -11.15 11.66
CA ARG A 435 21.99 -11.25 12.71
C ARG A 435 22.85 -9.99 12.78
N PHE A 436 23.04 -9.30 11.65
CA PHE A 436 23.79 -8.04 11.56
C PHE A 436 22.96 -6.84 12.02
N SER A 437 21.62 -6.91 11.94
CA SER A 437 20.72 -5.85 12.40
C SER A 437 19.50 -6.42 13.13
N GLN A 438 19.70 -6.80 14.41
CA GLN A 438 18.70 -7.48 15.24
C GLN A 438 17.53 -6.59 15.71
N ASN A 439 17.63 -5.28 15.47
CA ASN A 439 16.63 -4.28 15.84
C ASN A 439 15.91 -3.68 14.62
N ASP A 440 16.20 -4.17 13.40
CA ASP A 440 15.51 -3.74 12.20
C ASP A 440 14.26 -4.60 11.96
N ALA A 441 13.10 -4.03 12.26
CA ALA A 441 11.81 -4.71 12.12
C ALA A 441 11.50 -5.08 10.66
N HIS A 442 11.97 -4.30 9.68
CA HIS A 442 11.72 -4.56 8.26
C HIS A 442 12.48 -5.78 7.75
N LEU A 443 13.63 -6.13 8.34
CA LEU A 443 14.32 -7.38 8.00
C LEU A 443 13.56 -8.61 8.49
N PHE A 444 13.00 -8.56 9.70
CA PHE A 444 12.13 -9.63 10.21
C PHE A 444 10.83 -9.73 9.42
N TYR A 445 10.28 -8.59 8.98
CA TYR A 445 9.15 -8.56 8.06
C TYR A 445 9.48 -9.23 6.73
N ARG A 446 10.60 -8.87 6.07
CA ARG A 446 11.07 -9.51 4.84
C ARG A 446 11.28 -11.01 5.02
N LEU A 447 11.87 -11.44 6.13
CA LEU A 447 12.03 -12.85 6.48
C LEU A 447 10.67 -13.56 6.61
N SER A 448 9.66 -12.91 7.19
CA SER A 448 8.32 -13.47 7.28
C SER A 448 7.66 -13.66 5.92
N GLN A 449 8.00 -12.84 4.92
CA GLN A 449 7.46 -12.91 3.56
C GLN A 449 8.12 -14.00 2.70
N THR A 450 9.33 -14.45 3.03
CA THR A 450 10.02 -15.52 2.29
C THR A 450 9.49 -16.92 2.61
N TYR A 451 8.96 -17.15 3.82
CA TYR A 451 8.53 -18.48 4.28
C TYR A 451 7.18 -19.00 3.74
N PRO A 452 6.18 -18.16 3.39
CA PRO A 452 4.91 -18.63 2.81
C PRO A 452 5.09 -19.43 1.51
N GLY A 453 6.01 -19.03 0.63
CA GLY A 453 6.37 -19.80 -0.58
C GLY A 453 6.86 -21.21 -0.25
N LEU A 454 7.52 -21.37 0.90
CA LEU A 454 8.02 -22.64 1.43
C LEU A 454 6.97 -23.46 2.19
N LYS A 455 5.73 -22.95 2.33
CA LYS A 455 4.68 -23.50 3.21
C LYS A 455 5.11 -23.65 4.67
N ASP A 456 6.08 -22.85 5.12
CA ASP A 456 6.61 -22.87 6.48
C ASP A 456 5.97 -21.77 7.34
N VAL A 457 4.69 -21.98 7.67
CA VAL A 457 3.90 -21.06 8.49
C VAL A 457 4.58 -20.76 9.83
N LYS A 458 5.27 -21.75 10.41
CA LYS A 458 5.87 -21.66 11.74
C LYS A 458 6.99 -20.63 11.76
N ASN A 459 7.92 -20.70 10.81
CA ASN A 459 9.03 -19.74 10.74
C ASN A 459 8.57 -18.37 10.26
N ALA A 460 7.58 -18.30 9.34
CA ALA A 460 6.93 -17.05 8.95
C ALA A 460 6.33 -16.32 10.17
N SER A 461 5.60 -17.06 11.00
CA SER A 461 4.94 -16.55 12.21
C SER A 461 5.95 -16.07 13.25
N ALA A 462 7.05 -16.81 13.46
CA ALA A 462 8.10 -16.39 14.38
C ALA A 462 8.80 -15.09 13.94
N ALA A 463 9.05 -14.95 12.63
CA ALA A 463 9.68 -13.74 12.07
C ALA A 463 8.75 -12.52 12.18
N ILE A 464 7.46 -12.65 11.80
CA ILE A 464 6.53 -11.52 11.89
C ILE A 464 6.26 -11.11 13.34
N GLU A 465 6.23 -12.06 14.29
CA GLU A 465 6.13 -11.74 15.72
C GLU A 465 7.30 -10.87 16.18
N ARG A 466 8.51 -11.15 15.70
CA ARG A 466 9.67 -10.32 16.03
C ARG A 466 9.55 -8.90 15.46
N ALA A 467 9.07 -8.75 14.23
CA ALA A 467 8.81 -7.44 13.63
C ALA A 467 7.75 -6.65 14.44
N VAL A 468 6.65 -7.30 14.84
CA VAL A 468 5.59 -6.70 15.66
C VAL A 468 6.06 -6.38 17.09
N GLN A 469 6.98 -7.15 17.67
CA GLN A 469 7.57 -6.82 18.97
C GLN A 469 8.42 -5.55 18.92
N LEU A 470 9.18 -5.37 17.84
CA LEU A 470 10.01 -4.17 17.62
C LEU A 470 9.14 -2.95 17.31
N GLU A 471 8.09 -3.12 16.51
CA GLU A 471 7.17 -2.04 16.14
C GLU A 471 5.69 -2.43 16.34
N PRO A 472 5.18 -2.36 17.58
CA PRO A 472 3.87 -2.93 17.95
C PRO A 472 2.65 -2.20 17.38
N LYS A 473 2.85 -1.02 16.77
CA LYS A 473 1.80 -0.21 16.16
C LYS A 473 1.91 -0.12 14.64
N ASN A 474 2.87 -0.82 14.02
CA ASN A 474 3.01 -0.83 12.58
C ASN A 474 1.86 -1.64 11.95
N LEU A 475 1.01 -0.97 11.17
CA LEU A 475 -0.19 -1.59 10.59
C LEU A 475 0.15 -2.67 9.56
N GLU A 476 1.25 -2.53 8.81
CA GLU A 476 1.67 -3.51 7.83
C GLU A 476 2.07 -4.82 8.51
N PHE A 477 2.83 -4.74 9.60
CA PHE A 477 3.25 -5.92 10.35
C PHE A 477 2.08 -6.60 11.05
N LEU A 478 1.16 -5.82 11.62
CA LEU A 478 -0.06 -6.37 12.22
C LEU A 478 -0.94 -7.08 11.19
N ARG A 479 -1.06 -6.56 9.96
CA ARG A 479 -1.81 -7.22 8.89
C ARG A 479 -1.16 -8.54 8.48
N ALA A 480 0.15 -8.52 8.22
CA ALA A 480 0.86 -9.75 7.86
C ALA A 480 0.82 -10.79 8.99
N ARG A 481 0.90 -10.37 10.26
CA ARG A 481 0.71 -11.25 11.40
C ARG A 481 -0.69 -11.85 11.42
N ALA A 482 -1.72 -11.04 11.17
CA ALA A 482 -3.10 -11.52 11.13
C ALA A 482 -3.31 -12.53 10.00
N ASP A 483 -2.81 -12.25 8.81
CA ASP A 483 -2.98 -13.10 7.63
C ASP A 483 -2.22 -14.42 7.76
N LEU A 484 -0.98 -14.39 8.26
CA LEU A 484 -0.18 -15.59 8.54
C LEU A 484 -0.83 -16.44 9.64
N ALA A 485 -1.33 -15.82 10.70
CA ALA A 485 -2.02 -16.52 11.78
C ALA A 485 -3.33 -17.14 11.31
N ALA A 486 -4.13 -16.41 10.51
CA ALA A 486 -5.36 -16.93 9.92
C ALA A 486 -5.08 -18.12 8.98
N TRP A 487 -4.04 -18.04 8.14
CA TRP A 487 -3.63 -19.15 7.28
C TRP A 487 -3.13 -20.36 8.07
N GLY A 488 -2.42 -20.13 9.18
CA GLY A 488 -2.00 -21.15 10.13
C GLY A 488 -3.11 -21.70 11.03
N SER A 489 -4.37 -21.26 10.88
CA SER A 489 -5.48 -21.56 11.77
C SER A 489 -5.27 -21.13 13.24
N ASP A 490 -4.33 -20.23 13.50
CA ASP A 490 -4.13 -19.56 14.79
C ASP A 490 -5.06 -18.34 14.92
N TYR A 491 -6.35 -18.64 15.01
CA TYR A 491 -7.41 -17.64 15.09
C TYR A 491 -7.25 -16.66 16.28
N PRO A 492 -6.82 -17.08 17.50
CA PRO A 492 -6.56 -16.15 18.60
C PRO A 492 -5.55 -15.04 18.24
N THR A 493 -4.42 -15.41 17.63
CA THR A 493 -3.37 -14.47 17.20
C THR A 493 -3.85 -13.55 16.09
N ALA A 494 -4.65 -14.07 15.16
CA ALA A 494 -5.24 -13.27 14.09
C ALA A 494 -6.26 -12.24 14.63
N LEU A 495 -7.14 -12.66 15.53
CA LEU A 495 -8.11 -11.77 16.19
C LEU A 495 -7.41 -10.71 17.06
N ASP A 496 -6.36 -11.06 17.80
CA ASP A 496 -5.53 -10.08 18.53
C ASP A 496 -4.97 -9.02 17.57
N SER A 497 -4.39 -9.45 16.45
CA SER A 497 -3.83 -8.55 15.45
C SER A 497 -4.89 -7.61 14.85
N TYR A 498 -6.04 -8.15 14.44
CA TYR A 498 -7.14 -7.33 13.92
C TYR A 498 -7.73 -6.38 14.98
N ASN A 499 -7.86 -6.81 16.23
CA ASN A 499 -8.31 -5.92 17.31
C ASN A 499 -7.30 -4.78 17.56
N ARG A 500 -5.99 -5.07 17.56
CA ARG A 500 -4.95 -4.04 17.65
C ARG A 500 -4.99 -3.06 16.47
N ILE A 501 -5.22 -3.57 15.25
CA ILE A 501 -5.45 -2.72 14.08
C ILE A 501 -6.67 -1.83 14.31
N LEU A 502 -7.79 -2.34 14.83
CA LEU A 502 -8.99 -1.53 15.10
C LEU A 502 -8.82 -0.52 16.24
N VAL A 503 -7.89 -0.72 17.17
CA VAL A 503 -7.52 0.31 18.15
C VAL A 503 -6.80 1.49 17.48
N ILE A 504 -5.91 1.20 16.51
CA ILE A 504 -5.12 2.22 15.80
C ILE A 504 -5.94 2.89 14.69
N ALA A 505 -6.73 2.09 13.96
CA ALA A 505 -7.55 2.47 12.83
C ALA A 505 -8.96 1.84 12.97
N PRO A 506 -9.90 2.47 13.72
CA PRO A 506 -11.23 1.89 14.03
C PRO A 506 -12.14 1.61 12.82
N GLY A 507 -11.78 2.11 11.64
CA GLY A 507 -12.48 1.89 10.39
C GLY A 507 -11.74 1.01 9.40
N ASP A 508 -10.65 0.35 9.79
CA ASP A 508 -9.85 -0.48 8.87
C ASP A 508 -10.72 -1.61 8.27
N PRO A 509 -10.93 -1.62 6.94
CA PRO A 509 -11.82 -2.58 6.30
C PRO A 509 -11.28 -4.01 6.41
N GLY A 510 -9.96 -4.20 6.29
CA GLY A 510 -9.33 -5.51 6.36
C GLY A 510 -9.53 -6.17 7.72
N ALA A 511 -9.35 -5.43 8.81
CA ALA A 511 -9.55 -5.94 10.15
C ALA A 511 -11.02 -6.25 10.48
N ILE A 512 -11.97 -5.39 10.07
CA ILE A 512 -13.39 -5.65 10.26
C ILE A 512 -13.80 -6.94 9.53
N LEU A 513 -13.38 -7.08 8.27
CA LEU A 513 -13.71 -8.25 7.45
C LEU A 513 -13.00 -9.52 7.94
N GLY A 514 -11.74 -9.41 8.36
CA GLY A 514 -10.98 -10.51 8.94
C GLY A 514 -11.62 -11.06 10.21
N ILE A 515 -12.08 -10.20 11.12
CA ILE A 515 -12.83 -10.62 12.32
C ILE A 515 -14.14 -11.30 11.94
N ALA A 516 -14.86 -10.79 10.94
CA ALA A 516 -16.12 -11.40 10.47
C ALA A 516 -15.89 -12.84 9.99
N ARG A 517 -14.90 -13.04 9.10
CA ARG A 517 -14.56 -14.35 8.53
C ARG A 517 -14.06 -15.33 9.56
N ILE A 518 -13.13 -14.92 10.43
CA ILE A 518 -12.63 -15.79 11.50
C ILE A 518 -13.76 -16.18 12.46
N SER A 519 -14.64 -15.23 12.81
CA SER A 519 -15.81 -15.54 13.63
C SER A 519 -16.72 -16.55 12.96
N ALA A 520 -16.91 -16.48 11.63
CA ALA A 520 -17.67 -17.47 10.87
C ALA A 520 -17.00 -18.86 10.92
N TRP A 521 -15.69 -18.95 10.65
CA TRP A 521 -14.95 -20.22 10.68
C TRP A 521 -14.90 -20.86 12.08
N GLN A 522 -14.97 -20.06 13.14
CA GLN A 522 -15.09 -20.54 14.52
C GLN A 522 -16.53 -20.91 14.93
N GLY A 523 -17.51 -20.76 14.03
CA GLY A 523 -18.93 -20.99 14.34
C GLY A 523 -19.54 -19.93 15.27
N GLN A 524 -18.90 -18.77 15.42
CA GLN A 524 -19.39 -17.63 16.21
C GLN A 524 -20.27 -16.72 15.35
N LEU A 525 -21.37 -17.28 14.82
CA LEU A 525 -22.14 -16.63 13.76
C LEU A 525 -22.78 -15.29 14.17
N ASP A 526 -23.19 -15.13 15.44
CA ASP A 526 -23.73 -13.85 15.93
C ASP A 526 -22.68 -12.72 15.88
N ASN A 527 -21.43 -13.04 16.25
CA ASN A 527 -20.33 -12.09 16.18
C ASN A 527 -19.95 -11.82 14.71
N SER A 528 -19.89 -12.86 13.89
CA SER A 528 -19.65 -12.75 12.45
C SER A 528 -20.65 -11.80 11.77
N ALA A 529 -21.96 -12.05 11.95
CA ALA A 529 -23.04 -11.24 11.41
C ALA A 529 -22.93 -9.75 11.79
N LYS A 530 -22.57 -9.47 13.06
CA LYS A 530 -22.33 -8.12 13.55
C LYS A 530 -21.22 -7.40 12.78
N TYR A 531 -20.09 -8.06 12.52
CA TYR A 531 -18.96 -7.46 11.81
C TYR A 531 -19.21 -7.34 10.31
N TYR A 532 -19.87 -8.32 9.67
CA TYR A 532 -20.31 -8.21 8.29
C TYR A 532 -21.26 -7.02 8.06
N LYS A 533 -22.27 -6.89 8.92
CA LYS A 533 -23.18 -5.73 8.90
C LYS A 533 -22.44 -4.40 9.07
N ARG A 534 -21.45 -4.35 9.97
CA ARG A 534 -20.61 -3.16 10.18
C ARG A 534 -19.76 -2.82 8.94
N TYR A 535 -19.21 -3.84 8.26
CA TYR A 535 -18.44 -3.64 7.03
C TYR A 535 -19.31 -3.10 5.90
N LEU A 536 -20.44 -3.76 5.61
CA LEU A 536 -21.34 -3.42 4.51
C LEU A 536 -22.04 -2.06 4.70
N ALA A 537 -22.18 -1.58 5.94
CA ALA A 537 -22.66 -0.23 6.21
C ALA A 537 -21.75 0.87 5.61
N LYS A 538 -20.45 0.59 5.42
CA LYS A 538 -19.47 1.52 4.84
C LYS A 538 -19.05 1.15 3.42
N TYR A 539 -19.01 -0.14 3.10
CA TYR A 539 -18.54 -0.66 1.81
C TYR A 539 -19.62 -1.49 1.11
N PRO A 540 -20.81 -0.92 0.83
CA PRO A 540 -21.93 -1.67 0.27
C PRO A 540 -21.67 -2.14 -1.17
N GLN A 541 -20.62 -1.67 -1.85
CA GLN A 541 -20.24 -2.02 -3.23
C GLN A 541 -19.51 -3.38 -3.38
N VAL A 542 -19.08 -3.99 -2.27
CA VAL A 542 -18.26 -5.21 -2.30
C VAL A 542 -19.16 -6.45 -2.34
N GLN A 543 -19.45 -6.95 -3.54
CA GLN A 543 -20.42 -8.04 -3.78
C GLN A 543 -20.16 -9.31 -2.96
N VAL A 544 -18.90 -9.78 -2.91
CA VAL A 544 -18.56 -11.03 -2.21
C VAL A 544 -18.93 -10.98 -0.72
N VAL A 545 -18.80 -9.82 -0.08
CA VAL A 545 -19.08 -9.67 1.36
C VAL A 545 -20.59 -9.72 1.64
N TRP A 546 -21.44 -9.32 0.70
CA TRP A 546 -22.87 -9.54 0.82
C TRP A 546 -23.22 -11.03 0.84
N ILE A 547 -22.63 -11.79 -0.07
CA ILE A 547 -22.84 -13.24 -0.17
C ILE A 547 -22.38 -13.94 1.12
N GLU A 548 -21.18 -13.62 1.62
CA GLU A 548 -20.69 -14.13 2.91
C GLU A 548 -21.63 -13.76 4.08
N TYR A 549 -22.18 -12.54 4.10
CA TYR A 549 -23.12 -12.14 5.14
C TYR A 549 -24.46 -12.89 5.06
N ILE A 550 -24.99 -13.07 3.85
CA ILE A 550 -26.23 -13.82 3.59
C ILE A 550 -26.07 -15.27 4.05
N GLU A 551 -24.93 -15.89 3.75
CA GLU A 551 -24.60 -17.24 4.17
C GLU A 551 -24.59 -17.36 5.70
N VAL A 552 -23.93 -16.43 6.40
CA VAL A 552 -23.92 -16.39 7.86
C VAL A 552 -25.34 -16.25 8.44
N GLU A 553 -26.18 -15.37 7.89
CA GLU A 553 -27.57 -15.23 8.38
C GLU A 553 -28.42 -16.47 8.09
N ALA A 554 -28.16 -17.18 6.99
CA ALA A 554 -28.79 -18.45 6.68
C ALA A 554 -28.37 -19.54 7.66
N GLU A 555 -27.08 -19.64 8.00
CA GLU A 555 -26.56 -20.58 8.98
C GLU A 555 -27.04 -20.29 10.41
N ARG A 556 -27.29 -19.01 10.74
CA ARG A 556 -27.97 -18.61 11.99
C ARG A 556 -29.43 -19.02 12.04
N GLY A 557 -30.01 -19.44 10.91
CA GLY A 557 -31.42 -19.79 10.78
C GLY A 557 -32.36 -18.58 10.60
N ASP A 558 -31.85 -17.36 10.39
CA ASP A 558 -32.67 -16.19 10.04
C ASP A 558 -32.86 -16.09 8.52
N TYR A 559 -33.54 -17.09 7.96
CA TYR A 559 -33.82 -17.16 6.52
C TYR A 559 -34.63 -15.96 6.02
N ALA A 560 -35.46 -15.35 6.89
CA ALA A 560 -36.21 -14.15 6.56
C ALA A 560 -35.28 -12.97 6.29
N LEU A 561 -34.29 -12.74 7.17
CA LEU A 561 -33.27 -11.71 6.96
C LEU A 561 -32.37 -12.04 5.77
N ALA A 562 -31.94 -13.30 5.62
CA ALA A 562 -31.14 -13.73 4.47
C ALA A 562 -31.85 -13.42 3.14
N MET A 563 -33.15 -13.69 3.04
CA MET A 563 -33.97 -13.33 1.85
C MET A 563 -34.11 -11.82 1.65
N GLU A 564 -34.23 -11.02 2.72
CA GLU A 564 -34.22 -9.55 2.62
C GLU A 564 -32.88 -9.03 2.09
N LEU A 565 -31.77 -9.59 2.57
CA LEU A 565 -30.42 -9.23 2.11
C LEU A 565 -30.19 -9.64 0.65
N LEU A 566 -30.67 -10.82 0.25
CA LEU A 566 -30.66 -11.26 -1.15
C LEU A 566 -31.43 -10.31 -2.07
N GLU A 567 -32.60 -9.82 -1.64
CA GLU A 567 -33.37 -8.85 -2.42
C GLU A 567 -32.65 -7.49 -2.53
N LYS A 568 -31.99 -7.03 -1.45
CA LYS A 568 -31.12 -5.84 -1.50
C LYS A 568 -29.96 -6.03 -2.46
N TYR A 569 -29.29 -7.17 -2.41
CA TYR A 569 -28.22 -7.55 -3.34
C TYR A 569 -28.72 -7.51 -4.78
N ARG A 570 -29.86 -8.16 -5.08
CA ARG A 570 -30.45 -8.22 -6.42
C ARG A 570 -30.73 -6.84 -7.00
N ARG A 571 -31.29 -5.93 -6.19
CA ARG A 571 -31.57 -4.55 -6.64
C ARG A 571 -30.32 -3.79 -7.01
N GLN A 572 -29.19 -4.10 -6.38
CA GLN A 572 -27.92 -3.40 -6.60
C GLN A 572 -27.07 -4.04 -7.71
N TYR A 573 -27.10 -5.37 -7.85
CA TYR A 573 -26.17 -6.11 -8.70
C TYR A 573 -26.82 -7.04 -9.73
N GLY A 574 -28.15 -7.18 -9.70
CA GLY A 574 -28.87 -8.14 -10.51
C GLY A 574 -28.73 -9.59 -10.02
N GLU A 575 -29.13 -10.54 -10.85
CA GLU A 575 -29.16 -11.97 -10.53
C GLU A 575 -27.86 -12.66 -10.96
N THR A 576 -26.78 -12.43 -10.22
CA THR A 576 -25.50 -13.10 -10.46
C THR A 576 -25.59 -14.61 -10.13
N PRO A 577 -24.70 -15.46 -10.68
CA PRO A 577 -24.67 -16.88 -10.31
C PRO A 577 -24.50 -17.12 -8.81
N ALA A 578 -23.66 -16.33 -8.13
CA ALA A 578 -23.48 -16.41 -6.67
C ALA A 578 -24.79 -16.08 -5.92
N TYR A 579 -25.53 -15.05 -6.36
CA TYR A 579 -26.85 -14.74 -5.81
C TYR A 579 -27.84 -15.89 -6.02
N LEU A 580 -27.90 -16.47 -7.22
CA LEU A 580 -28.82 -17.57 -7.51
C LEU A 580 -28.50 -18.81 -6.68
N LYS A 581 -27.22 -19.18 -6.56
CA LYS A 581 -26.77 -20.27 -5.68
C LYS A 581 -27.19 -20.04 -4.24
N GLN A 582 -26.87 -18.88 -3.67
CA GLN A 582 -27.25 -18.58 -2.28
C GLN A 582 -28.75 -18.52 -2.08
N LYS A 583 -29.50 -17.94 -3.02
CA LYS A 583 -30.97 -17.93 -2.96
C LYS A 583 -31.55 -19.33 -2.98
N ALA A 584 -31.03 -20.23 -3.82
CA ALA A 584 -31.46 -21.62 -3.84
C ALA A 584 -31.19 -22.32 -2.50
N ARG A 585 -30.00 -22.10 -1.92
CA ARG A 585 -29.60 -22.66 -0.61
C ARG A 585 -30.49 -22.16 0.52
N VAL A 586 -30.72 -20.84 0.60
CA VAL A 586 -31.63 -20.23 1.60
C VAL A 586 -33.05 -20.77 1.44
N LEU A 587 -33.57 -20.86 0.21
CA LEU A 587 -34.91 -21.39 -0.04
C LEU A 587 -35.02 -22.87 0.34
N ALA A 588 -34.00 -23.69 0.07
CA ALA A 588 -34.00 -25.10 0.45
C ALA A 588 -34.10 -25.26 1.98
N TRP A 589 -33.22 -24.58 2.73
CA TRP A 589 -33.23 -24.62 4.19
C TRP A 589 -34.47 -23.96 4.83
N ALA A 590 -35.06 -22.98 4.17
CA ALA A 590 -36.31 -22.34 4.59
C ALA A 590 -37.57 -23.16 4.22
N GLU A 591 -37.42 -24.42 3.85
CA GLU A 591 -38.50 -25.32 3.44
C GLU A 591 -39.34 -24.73 2.28
N ARG A 592 -38.66 -24.15 1.28
CA ARG A 592 -39.22 -23.70 0.00
C ARG A 592 -38.57 -24.45 -1.16
N PRO A 593 -38.71 -25.79 -1.22
CA PRO A 593 -37.97 -26.61 -2.16
C PRO A 593 -38.38 -26.40 -3.63
N THR A 594 -39.63 -26.06 -3.94
CA THR A 594 -40.09 -25.87 -5.32
C THR A 594 -39.33 -24.74 -6.04
N PRO A 595 -39.28 -23.49 -5.50
CA PRO A 595 -38.48 -22.44 -6.11
C PRO A 595 -36.97 -22.69 -5.98
N ALA A 596 -36.49 -23.39 -4.94
CA ALA A 596 -35.09 -23.77 -4.83
C ALA A 596 -34.67 -24.69 -5.99
N LEU A 597 -35.41 -25.77 -6.23
CA LEU A 597 -35.16 -26.73 -7.31
C LEU A 597 -35.26 -26.08 -8.69
N ALA A 598 -36.18 -25.12 -8.88
CA ALA A 598 -36.27 -24.38 -10.13
C ALA A 598 -34.97 -23.61 -10.44
N ILE A 599 -34.35 -22.97 -9.43
CA ILE A 599 -33.07 -22.28 -9.58
C ILE A 599 -31.94 -23.29 -9.81
N VAL A 600 -31.89 -24.36 -9.01
CA VAL A 600 -30.86 -25.40 -9.14
C VAL A 600 -30.87 -26.03 -10.54
N ASN A 601 -32.04 -26.42 -11.04
CA ASN A 601 -32.18 -27.02 -12.37
C ASN A 601 -31.77 -26.09 -13.51
N ASN A 602 -31.89 -24.77 -13.31
CA ASN A 602 -31.41 -23.77 -14.27
C ASN A 602 -29.88 -23.64 -14.24
N LEU A 603 -29.26 -23.71 -13.06
CA LEU A 603 -27.80 -23.57 -12.91
C LEU A 603 -27.02 -24.85 -13.22
N HIS A 604 -27.57 -26.01 -12.87
CA HIS A 604 -26.89 -27.30 -12.90
C HIS A 604 -26.26 -27.64 -14.27
N PRO A 605 -26.92 -27.40 -15.44
CA PRO A 605 -26.29 -27.66 -16.74
C PRO A 605 -25.00 -26.88 -17.00
N THR A 606 -24.85 -25.70 -16.39
CA THR A 606 -23.65 -24.86 -16.52
C THR A 606 -22.61 -25.10 -15.43
N MET A 607 -22.99 -25.80 -14.35
CA MET A 607 -22.16 -26.04 -13.17
C MET A 607 -22.39 -27.47 -12.62
N PRO A 608 -22.14 -28.52 -13.43
CA PRO A 608 -22.51 -29.88 -13.06
C PRO A 608 -21.73 -30.43 -11.86
N ASP A 609 -20.47 -30.03 -11.69
CA ASP A 609 -19.60 -30.49 -10.59
C ASP A 609 -19.53 -29.49 -9.40
N ASP A 610 -20.46 -28.52 -9.31
CA ASP A 610 -20.48 -27.57 -8.20
C ASP A 610 -21.02 -28.23 -6.91
N TYR A 611 -20.12 -28.38 -5.93
CA TYR A 611 -20.39 -29.07 -4.67
C TYR A 611 -21.54 -28.47 -3.85
N GLU A 612 -21.61 -27.15 -3.76
CA GLU A 612 -22.63 -26.45 -2.98
C GLU A 612 -24.01 -26.57 -3.65
N LEU A 613 -24.04 -26.52 -4.99
CA LEU A 613 -25.25 -26.72 -5.75
C LEU A 613 -25.76 -28.16 -5.63
N ALA A 614 -24.88 -29.16 -5.68
CA ALA A 614 -25.23 -30.57 -5.47
C ALA A 614 -25.76 -30.83 -4.04
N THR A 615 -25.20 -30.16 -3.04
CA THR A 615 -25.68 -30.20 -1.65
C THR A 615 -27.09 -29.63 -1.56
N THR A 616 -27.29 -28.43 -2.10
CA THR A 616 -28.59 -27.74 -2.14
C THR A 616 -29.64 -28.57 -2.88
N HIS A 617 -29.27 -29.21 -3.99
CA HIS A 617 -30.15 -30.08 -4.76
C HIS A 617 -30.62 -31.28 -3.93
N SER A 618 -29.68 -31.98 -3.30
CA SER A 618 -29.96 -33.17 -2.48
C SER A 618 -30.89 -32.84 -1.31
N LEU A 619 -30.63 -31.72 -0.63
CA LEU A 619 -31.46 -31.22 0.46
C LEU A 619 -32.86 -30.84 -0.04
N ALA A 620 -32.96 -30.04 -1.11
CA ALA A 620 -34.24 -29.58 -1.63
C ALA A 620 -35.11 -30.73 -2.14
N LEU A 621 -34.52 -31.77 -2.76
CA LEU A 621 -35.25 -32.98 -3.16
C LEU A 621 -35.79 -33.76 -1.94
N SER A 622 -35.01 -33.85 -0.86
CA SER A 622 -35.43 -34.51 0.37
C SER A 622 -36.62 -33.78 1.01
N ILE A 623 -36.52 -32.44 1.15
CA ILE A 623 -37.59 -31.58 1.68
C ILE A 623 -38.81 -31.58 0.76
N ALA A 624 -38.62 -31.69 -0.56
CA ALA A 624 -39.71 -31.84 -1.53
C ALA A 624 -40.44 -33.20 -1.46
N HIS A 625 -40.11 -34.08 -0.50
CA HIS A 625 -40.62 -35.45 -0.45
C HIS A 625 -40.37 -36.22 -1.76
N ARG A 626 -39.15 -36.12 -2.31
CA ARG A 626 -38.70 -36.89 -3.48
C ARG A 626 -37.54 -37.82 -3.09
N PRO A 627 -37.78 -38.80 -2.21
CA PRO A 627 -36.69 -39.51 -1.52
C PRO A 627 -35.82 -40.34 -2.46
N ARG A 628 -36.38 -40.97 -3.50
CA ARG A 628 -35.59 -41.67 -4.53
C ARG A 628 -34.63 -40.74 -5.27
N GLU A 629 -35.11 -39.58 -5.67
CA GLU A 629 -34.29 -38.60 -6.40
C GLU A 629 -33.25 -37.96 -5.49
N ALA A 630 -33.61 -37.69 -4.23
CA ALA A 630 -32.68 -37.22 -3.22
C ALA A 630 -31.52 -38.21 -2.99
N LEU A 631 -31.80 -39.53 -2.95
CA LEU A 631 -30.76 -40.56 -2.87
C LEU A 631 -29.87 -40.62 -4.12
N GLY A 632 -30.46 -40.39 -5.31
CA GLY A 632 -29.71 -40.26 -6.56
C GLY A 632 -28.75 -39.07 -6.52
N SER A 633 -29.26 -37.88 -6.21
CA SER A 633 -28.46 -36.65 -6.07
C SER A 633 -27.41 -36.74 -4.96
N LEU A 634 -27.72 -37.44 -3.86
CA LEU A 634 -26.76 -37.66 -2.78
C LEU A 634 -25.56 -38.50 -3.23
N SER A 635 -25.75 -39.42 -4.18
CA SER A 635 -24.64 -40.24 -4.71
C SER A 635 -23.65 -39.38 -5.49
N GLU A 636 -24.14 -38.35 -6.19
CA GLU A 636 -23.31 -37.35 -6.86
C GLU A 636 -22.55 -36.48 -5.85
N LEU A 637 -23.22 -36.00 -4.80
CA LEU A 637 -22.58 -35.21 -3.73
C LEU A 637 -21.41 -35.97 -3.09
N VAL A 638 -21.61 -37.26 -2.80
CA VAL A 638 -20.59 -38.14 -2.21
C VAL A 638 -19.42 -38.36 -3.16
N ARG A 639 -19.67 -38.43 -4.47
CA ARG A 639 -18.61 -38.51 -5.48
C ARG A 639 -17.74 -37.25 -5.49
N LEU A 640 -18.35 -36.06 -5.33
CA LEU A 640 -17.64 -34.79 -5.37
C LEU A 640 -16.74 -34.58 -4.16
N GLN A 641 -17.25 -34.79 -2.94
CA GLN A 641 -16.46 -34.69 -1.71
C GLN A 641 -16.90 -35.74 -0.67
N PRO A 642 -16.30 -36.96 -0.68
CA PRO A 642 -16.74 -38.04 0.20
C PRO A 642 -16.44 -37.80 1.69
N ASP A 643 -15.34 -37.09 1.98
CA ASP A 643 -14.80 -36.94 3.34
C ASP A 643 -15.18 -35.60 4.01
N SER A 644 -16.03 -34.78 3.38
CA SER A 644 -16.42 -33.49 3.96
C SER A 644 -17.50 -33.68 5.04
N LYS A 645 -17.46 -32.82 6.06
CA LYS A 645 -18.48 -32.77 7.12
C LYS A 645 -19.88 -32.54 6.54
N GLU A 646 -20.00 -31.63 5.57
CA GLU A 646 -21.29 -31.28 4.97
C GLU A 646 -21.89 -32.45 4.17
N THR A 647 -21.07 -33.25 3.49
CA THR A 647 -21.52 -34.50 2.84
C THR A 647 -22.03 -35.49 3.89
N TYR A 648 -21.28 -35.70 4.98
CA TYR A 648 -21.67 -36.58 6.07
C TYR A 648 -23.00 -36.15 6.72
N ASP A 649 -23.15 -34.86 7.02
CA ASP A 649 -24.37 -34.33 7.62
C ASP A 649 -25.57 -34.41 6.68
N THR A 650 -25.38 -34.12 5.38
CA THR A 650 -26.42 -34.25 4.36
C THR A 650 -26.84 -35.72 4.19
N GLN A 651 -25.88 -36.66 4.20
CA GLN A 651 -26.21 -38.09 4.19
C GLN A 651 -27.06 -38.47 5.40
N ARG A 652 -26.71 -38.02 6.60
CA ARG A 652 -27.47 -38.30 7.82
C ARG A 652 -28.87 -37.73 7.75
N PHE A 653 -29.02 -36.49 7.28
CA PHE A 653 -30.30 -35.83 7.11
C PHE A 653 -31.23 -36.61 6.16
N ILE A 654 -30.72 -37.02 5.00
CA ILE A 654 -31.52 -37.70 3.97
C ILE A 654 -31.81 -39.17 4.34
N LYS A 655 -30.81 -39.89 4.88
CA LYS A 655 -30.94 -41.34 5.13
C LYS A 655 -31.65 -41.67 6.43
N THR A 656 -31.51 -40.86 7.49
CA THR A 656 -32.09 -41.18 8.81
C THR A 656 -33.60 -41.41 8.76
N PRO A 657 -34.41 -40.56 8.10
CA PRO A 657 -35.84 -40.80 7.97
C PRO A 657 -36.15 -42.11 7.25
N LEU A 658 -35.27 -42.61 6.38
CA LEU A 658 -35.47 -43.80 5.52
C LEU A 658 -35.08 -45.12 6.20
N ARG A 659 -34.73 -45.10 7.49
CA ARG A 659 -34.35 -46.32 8.23
C ARG A 659 -35.56 -46.96 8.91
N SER A 660 -35.55 -48.29 8.95
CA SER A 660 -36.47 -49.07 9.78
C SER A 660 -36.18 -48.79 11.25
N ASN A 661 -37.20 -48.88 12.09
CA ASN A 661 -37.05 -48.58 13.50
C ASN A 661 -38.03 -49.35 14.39
N ILE A 662 -37.69 -49.42 15.68
CA ILE A 662 -38.56 -49.85 16.76
C ILE A 662 -38.57 -48.77 17.84
N SER A 663 -39.75 -48.45 18.35
CA SER A 663 -39.97 -47.40 19.35
C SER A 663 -40.70 -47.94 20.56
N PHE A 664 -40.22 -47.59 21.75
CA PHE A 664 -40.80 -47.93 23.05
C PHE A 664 -41.41 -46.67 23.65
N LEU A 665 -42.71 -46.69 23.90
CA LEU A 665 -43.47 -45.59 24.46
C LEU A 665 -43.76 -45.85 25.94
N PHE A 666 -43.47 -44.88 26.80
CA PHE A 666 -43.86 -44.85 28.20
C PHE A 666 -44.55 -43.53 28.50
N GLY A 667 -45.83 -43.58 28.87
CA GLY A 667 -46.64 -42.41 29.18
C GLY A 667 -47.18 -42.45 30.60
N TYR A 668 -47.22 -41.30 31.25
CA TYR A 668 -47.89 -41.07 32.52
C TYR A 668 -48.66 -39.76 32.47
N GLN A 669 -49.94 -39.81 32.79
CA GLN A 669 -50.79 -38.64 32.93
C GLN A 669 -51.50 -38.69 34.28
N ALA A 670 -51.61 -37.54 34.94
CA ALA A 670 -52.42 -37.36 36.13
C ALA A 670 -53.19 -36.04 36.05
N SER A 671 -54.43 -36.05 36.53
CA SER A 671 -55.35 -34.91 36.47
C SER A 671 -55.91 -34.57 37.85
N SER A 672 -56.46 -33.37 38.02
CA SER A 672 -57.07 -32.91 39.28
C SER A 672 -58.38 -33.59 39.65
N ASP A 673 -58.93 -34.43 38.77
CA ASP A 673 -60.15 -35.22 39.03
C ASP A 673 -59.79 -36.63 39.54
N ASP A 674 -58.58 -36.77 40.10
CA ASP A 674 -58.00 -38.01 40.60
C ASP A 674 -57.90 -39.15 39.56
N ILE A 675 -57.80 -38.79 38.28
CA ILE A 675 -57.59 -39.75 37.20
C ILE A 675 -56.11 -39.86 36.88
N THR A 676 -55.62 -41.10 36.78
CA THR A 676 -54.26 -41.40 36.32
C THR A 676 -54.28 -42.39 35.17
N ILE A 677 -53.47 -42.13 34.15
CA ILE A 677 -53.31 -43.01 32.98
C ILE A 677 -51.83 -43.36 32.88
N LYS A 678 -51.52 -44.66 32.88
CA LYS A 678 -50.20 -45.20 32.60
C LYS A 678 -50.23 -45.91 31.26
N GLN A 679 -49.36 -45.55 30.35
CA GLN A 679 -49.27 -46.15 29.02
C GLN A 679 -47.90 -46.80 28.82
N ALA A 680 -47.88 -47.99 28.24
CA ALA A 680 -46.67 -48.65 27.78
C ALA A 680 -46.95 -49.28 26.41
N GLY A 681 -46.07 -49.05 25.43
CA GLY A 681 -46.28 -49.56 24.08
C GLY A 681 -44.99 -49.81 23.31
N VAL A 682 -45.10 -50.62 22.26
CA VAL A 682 -44.05 -50.89 21.29
C VAL A 682 -44.62 -50.69 19.90
N ASN A 683 -43.92 -49.93 19.06
CA ASN A 683 -44.26 -49.72 17.66
C ASN A 683 -43.03 -49.97 16.78
N GLY A 684 -43.17 -50.82 15.77
CA GLY A 684 -42.14 -51.09 14.78
C GLY A 684 -42.55 -50.54 13.41
N GLU A 685 -41.57 -50.02 12.68
CA GLU A 685 -41.71 -49.52 11.31
C GLU A 685 -40.64 -50.16 10.43
N TYR A 686 -41.08 -50.77 9.33
CA TYR A 686 -40.21 -51.40 8.35
C TYR A 686 -40.33 -50.69 7.00
N VAL A 687 -39.21 -50.19 6.50
CA VAL A 687 -39.14 -49.46 5.23
C VAL A 687 -38.99 -50.47 4.09
N ILE A 688 -40.01 -50.56 3.23
CA ILE A 688 -40.01 -51.45 2.05
C ILE A 688 -39.32 -50.75 0.88
N SER A 689 -39.66 -49.48 0.67
CA SER A 689 -39.03 -48.59 -0.29
C SER A 689 -38.97 -47.18 0.32
N PRO A 690 -38.24 -46.22 -0.29
CA PRO A 690 -38.22 -44.85 0.23
C PRO A 690 -39.61 -44.20 0.36
N GLU A 691 -40.58 -44.63 -0.44
CA GLU A 691 -41.99 -44.17 -0.43
C GLU A 691 -42.92 -45.04 0.41
N THR A 692 -42.58 -46.31 0.66
CA THR A 692 -43.51 -47.30 1.22
C THR A 692 -42.98 -47.91 2.50
N ARG A 693 -43.81 -47.90 3.53
CA ARG A 693 -43.47 -48.45 4.85
C ARG A 693 -44.64 -49.20 5.42
N VAL A 694 -44.35 -50.27 6.14
CA VAL A 694 -45.34 -50.97 6.96
C VAL A 694 -44.99 -50.75 8.43
N PHE A 695 -46.01 -50.66 9.26
CA PHE A 695 -45.83 -50.46 10.69
C PHE A 695 -46.82 -51.31 11.47
N ALA A 696 -46.42 -51.71 12.66
CA ALA A 696 -47.27 -52.47 13.57
C ALA A 696 -46.91 -52.11 15.00
N GLY A 697 -47.90 -52.15 15.88
CA GLY A 697 -47.68 -51.80 17.27
C GLY A 697 -48.71 -52.40 18.20
N THR A 698 -48.37 -52.35 19.49
CA THR A 698 -49.24 -52.71 20.59
C THR A 698 -49.01 -51.73 21.74
N ASP A 699 -50.07 -51.33 22.43
CA ASP A 699 -49.95 -50.59 23.68
C ASP A 699 -51.02 -50.98 24.69
N LYS A 700 -50.63 -50.84 25.96
CA LYS A 700 -51.47 -51.06 27.14
C LYS A 700 -51.60 -49.75 27.88
N GLN A 701 -52.84 -49.37 28.18
CA GLN A 701 -53.21 -48.25 29.03
C GLN A 701 -53.87 -48.77 30.29
N ARG A 702 -53.36 -48.38 31.46
CA ARG A 702 -53.99 -48.62 32.75
C ARG A 702 -54.55 -47.31 33.28
N LEU A 703 -55.87 -47.24 33.38
CA LEU A 703 -56.60 -46.08 33.86
C LEU A 703 -57.01 -46.32 35.32
N ASN A 704 -56.81 -45.34 36.19
CA ASN A 704 -57.31 -45.38 37.56
C ASN A 704 -58.08 -44.09 37.87
N ALA A 705 -59.13 -44.19 38.67
CA ALA A 705 -59.91 -43.09 39.24
C ALA A 705 -60.04 -43.28 40.76
N ALA A 706 -60.31 -42.21 41.51
CA ALA A 706 -60.62 -42.34 42.94
C ALA A 706 -62.00 -42.99 43.17
N ALA A 707 -62.15 -43.71 44.28
CA ALA A 707 -63.43 -44.31 44.63
C ALA A 707 -64.47 -43.20 44.93
N GLY A 708 -65.62 -43.25 44.24
CA GLY A 708 -66.69 -42.27 44.39
C GLY A 708 -66.45 -40.96 43.65
N SER A 709 -65.49 -40.91 42.70
CA SER A 709 -65.23 -39.72 41.89
C SER A 709 -66.21 -39.54 40.74
N GLY A 710 -67.07 -40.54 40.46
CA GLY A 710 -67.94 -40.59 39.28
C GLY A 710 -67.22 -41.03 38.01
N PHE A 711 -65.93 -41.40 38.11
CA PHE A 711 -65.10 -41.85 36.99
C PHE A 711 -64.67 -43.32 37.12
N GLU A 712 -64.99 -43.98 38.24
CA GLU A 712 -64.93 -45.43 38.41
C GLU A 712 -65.78 -46.18 37.38
N THR A 713 -65.48 -47.47 37.16
CA THR A 713 -66.26 -48.30 36.25
C THR A 713 -67.73 -48.38 36.68
N VAL A 714 -68.63 -48.80 35.77
CA VAL A 714 -70.06 -48.97 36.09
C VAL A 714 -70.30 -49.89 37.29
N ASN A 715 -69.38 -50.81 37.56
CA ASN A 715 -69.43 -51.75 38.69
C ASN A 715 -68.73 -51.23 39.96
N GLY A 716 -68.24 -49.99 39.97
CA GLY A 716 -67.55 -49.36 41.10
C GLY A 716 -66.06 -49.68 41.20
N GLU A 717 -65.46 -50.35 40.22
CA GLU A 717 -64.02 -50.61 40.22
C GLU A 717 -63.24 -49.34 39.88
N THR A 718 -62.18 -49.06 40.63
CA THR A 718 -61.37 -47.84 40.46
C THR A 718 -60.36 -47.92 39.33
N THR A 719 -60.19 -49.09 38.71
CA THR A 719 -59.14 -49.35 37.72
C THR A 719 -59.69 -50.12 36.53
N THR A 720 -59.21 -49.81 35.33
CA THR A 720 -59.42 -50.65 34.15
C THR A 720 -58.21 -50.62 33.21
N ASP A 721 -58.08 -51.66 32.41
CA ASP A 721 -57.04 -51.78 31.39
C ASP A 721 -57.67 -51.69 29.99
N TYR A 722 -57.01 -50.95 29.09
CA TYR A 722 -57.28 -50.94 27.65
C TYR A 722 -56.02 -51.39 26.91
N ASN A 723 -56.08 -52.52 26.23
CA ASN A 723 -54.98 -53.03 25.41
C ASN A 723 -55.37 -52.90 23.94
N ARG A 724 -54.45 -52.52 23.06
CA ARG A 724 -54.73 -52.52 21.62
C ARG A 724 -53.51 -52.92 20.81
N GLY A 725 -53.76 -53.52 19.66
CA GLY A 725 -52.75 -53.85 18.67
C GLY A 725 -53.22 -53.48 17.27
N TRP A 726 -52.31 -53.05 16.42
CA TRP A 726 -52.61 -52.64 15.05
C TRP A 726 -51.49 -52.99 14.08
N ILE A 727 -51.86 -53.05 12.81
CA ILE A 727 -50.95 -53.09 11.67
C ILE A 727 -51.41 -52.05 10.65
N GLY A 728 -50.47 -51.46 9.94
CA GLY A 728 -50.76 -50.45 8.93
C GLY A 728 -49.64 -50.30 7.92
N ALA A 729 -49.91 -49.45 6.94
CA ALA A 729 -48.95 -49.06 5.92
C ALA A 729 -49.05 -47.56 5.65
N ARG A 730 -47.94 -46.96 5.26
CA ARG A 730 -47.83 -45.60 4.76
C ARG A 730 -47.22 -45.63 3.37
N HIS A 731 -47.81 -44.88 2.44
CA HIS A 731 -47.31 -44.76 1.08
C HIS A 731 -47.32 -43.30 0.62
N LEU A 732 -46.23 -42.87 0.00
CA LEU A 732 -46.09 -41.58 -0.66
C LEU A 732 -46.45 -41.73 -2.15
N PHE A 733 -47.67 -41.34 -2.51
CA PHE A 733 -48.19 -41.45 -3.89
C PHE A 733 -47.60 -40.40 -4.83
N SER A 734 -47.27 -39.24 -4.29
CA SER A 734 -46.59 -38.16 -5.00
C SER A 734 -45.85 -37.29 -3.99
N PRO A 735 -44.94 -36.40 -4.43
CA PRO A 735 -44.29 -35.40 -3.56
C PRO A 735 -45.25 -34.55 -2.72
N LYS A 736 -46.54 -34.47 -3.11
CA LYS A 736 -47.55 -33.65 -2.42
C LYS A 736 -48.58 -34.46 -1.65
N ILE A 737 -48.61 -35.78 -1.78
CA ILE A 737 -49.68 -36.63 -1.22
C ILE A 737 -49.07 -37.90 -0.64
N ALA A 738 -49.19 -38.07 0.67
CA ALA A 738 -48.92 -39.32 1.36
C ALA A 738 -50.18 -39.79 2.08
N MET A 739 -50.40 -41.09 2.16
CA MET A 739 -51.49 -41.65 2.96
C MET A 739 -50.99 -42.75 3.88
N ASP A 740 -51.63 -42.88 5.02
CA ASP A 740 -51.46 -43.98 5.96
C ASP A 740 -52.80 -44.60 6.31
N ALA A 741 -52.81 -45.92 6.48
CA ALA A 741 -53.98 -46.64 6.96
C ALA A 741 -53.52 -47.73 7.93
N GLN A 742 -54.25 -47.87 9.03
CA GLN A 742 -54.04 -48.93 10.01
C GLN A 742 -55.38 -49.53 10.44
N VAL A 743 -55.34 -50.81 10.76
CA VAL A 743 -56.44 -51.59 11.29
C VAL A 743 -55.95 -52.43 12.47
N GLY A 744 -56.84 -52.73 13.40
CA GLY A 744 -56.46 -53.46 14.59
C GLY A 744 -57.64 -53.83 15.47
N GLY A 745 -57.31 -54.33 16.65
CA GLY A 745 -58.26 -54.64 17.70
C GLY A 745 -57.85 -54.01 19.03
N GLY A 746 -58.83 -53.69 19.86
CA GLY A 746 -58.62 -53.26 21.23
C GLY A 746 -59.51 -54.02 22.21
N THR A 747 -58.96 -54.41 23.35
CA THR A 747 -59.69 -55.06 24.45
C THR A 747 -59.81 -54.11 25.63
N ALA A 748 -61.06 -53.85 26.04
CA ALA A 748 -61.42 -52.98 27.15
C ALA A 748 -62.46 -53.69 28.01
N SER A 749 -62.18 -53.91 29.30
CA SER A 749 -63.12 -54.55 30.24
C SER A 749 -63.75 -55.86 29.71
N GLY A 750 -62.99 -56.67 28.97
CA GLY A 750 -63.46 -57.94 28.37
C GLY A 750 -64.11 -57.82 26.97
N SER A 751 -64.46 -56.61 26.53
CA SER A 751 -65.04 -56.35 25.21
C SER A 751 -63.98 -56.17 24.14
N HIS A 752 -64.20 -56.74 22.97
CA HIS A 752 -63.35 -56.59 21.79
C HIS A 752 -63.90 -55.51 20.87
N ASN A 753 -63.05 -54.56 20.48
CA ASN A 753 -63.40 -53.41 19.66
C ASN A 753 -62.54 -53.39 18.41
N PHE A 754 -63.15 -53.20 17.25
CA PHE A 754 -62.42 -52.97 16.01
C PHE A 754 -61.91 -51.53 15.98
N ILE A 755 -60.62 -51.34 15.71
CA ILE A 755 -60.01 -50.03 15.59
C ILE A 755 -59.45 -49.82 14.19
N TYR A 756 -59.55 -48.59 13.71
CA TYR A 756 -58.89 -48.19 12.47
C TYR A 756 -58.49 -46.72 12.52
N LYS A 757 -57.50 -46.36 11.71
CA LYS A 757 -57.17 -44.97 11.42
C LYS A 757 -56.73 -44.88 9.96
N VAL A 758 -57.23 -43.87 9.27
CA VAL A 758 -56.82 -43.47 7.93
C VAL A 758 -56.36 -42.03 8.01
N GLY A 759 -55.24 -41.73 7.37
CA GLY A 759 -54.63 -40.41 7.30
C GLY A 759 -54.22 -40.09 5.87
N ALA A 760 -54.31 -38.82 5.50
CA ALA A 760 -53.77 -38.30 4.27
C ALA A 760 -53.09 -36.96 4.54
N ASP A 761 -51.81 -36.88 4.20
CA ASP A 761 -51.00 -35.66 4.23
C ASP A 761 -51.03 -35.03 2.83
N PHE A 762 -51.33 -33.74 2.78
CA PHE A 762 -51.41 -32.93 1.56
C PHE A 762 -50.51 -31.71 1.68
N GLN A 763 -49.63 -31.51 0.69
CA GLN A 763 -48.74 -30.35 0.58
C GLN A 763 -49.00 -29.62 -0.76
N PRO A 764 -50.12 -28.88 -0.92
CA PRO A 764 -50.46 -28.23 -2.19
C PRO A 764 -49.40 -27.19 -2.62
N LYS A 765 -48.80 -26.50 -1.64
CA LYS A 765 -47.71 -25.53 -1.77
C LYS A 765 -46.66 -25.82 -0.71
N ASP A 766 -45.42 -25.43 -0.96
CA ASP A 766 -44.31 -25.58 0.00
C ASP A 766 -44.62 -25.03 1.39
N ASN A 767 -45.40 -23.94 1.45
CA ASN A 767 -45.69 -23.23 2.68
C ASN A 767 -47.04 -23.59 3.33
N LEU A 768 -47.73 -24.63 2.87
CA LEU A 768 -49.00 -25.08 3.41
C LEU A 768 -49.02 -26.61 3.50
N SER A 769 -49.01 -27.11 4.73
CA SER A 769 -49.20 -28.53 5.04
C SER A 769 -50.57 -28.78 5.65
N MET A 770 -51.23 -29.84 5.21
CA MET A 770 -52.54 -30.23 5.70
C MET A 770 -52.56 -31.73 5.97
N ARG A 771 -53.14 -32.16 7.10
CA ARG A 771 -53.39 -33.58 7.37
C ARG A 771 -54.84 -33.81 7.72
N LEU A 772 -55.51 -34.60 6.89
CA LEU A 772 -56.85 -35.12 7.14
C LEU A 772 -56.72 -36.51 7.76
N SER A 773 -57.40 -36.76 8.88
CA SER A 773 -57.42 -38.09 9.48
C SER A 773 -58.80 -38.46 10.00
N ARG A 774 -59.17 -39.71 9.77
CA ARG A 774 -60.34 -40.37 10.35
C ARG A 774 -59.89 -41.54 11.19
N ARG A 775 -60.40 -41.66 12.42
CA ARG A 775 -60.12 -42.82 13.28
C ARG A 775 -61.37 -43.30 14.00
N GLN A 776 -61.38 -44.59 14.31
CA GLN A 776 -62.31 -45.21 15.26
C GLN A 776 -61.52 -45.94 16.34
N ASP A 777 -61.80 -45.62 17.60
CA ASP A 777 -61.18 -46.22 18.76
C ASP A 777 -62.04 -46.12 20.02
N VAL A 778 -61.69 -46.89 21.06
CA VAL A 778 -62.28 -46.72 22.39
C VAL A 778 -61.84 -45.38 22.97
N TYR A 779 -62.78 -44.59 23.49
CA TYR A 779 -62.51 -43.31 24.12
C TYR A 779 -62.00 -43.49 25.54
N ALA A 780 -60.77 -43.99 25.65
CA ALA A 780 -60.12 -44.39 26.89
C ALA A 780 -59.60 -43.19 27.70
N VAL A 781 -60.51 -42.42 28.30
CA VAL A 781 -60.19 -41.20 29.07
C VAL A 781 -60.46 -41.34 30.56
N SER A 782 -61.28 -42.31 30.97
CA SER A 782 -61.55 -42.69 32.37
C SER A 782 -61.95 -44.16 32.46
N PRO A 783 -61.87 -44.79 33.66
CA PRO A 783 -62.37 -46.14 33.86
C PRO A 783 -63.84 -46.31 33.48
N ARG A 784 -64.70 -45.35 33.81
CA ARG A 784 -66.12 -45.34 33.43
C ARG A 784 -66.32 -45.41 31.92
N ALA A 785 -65.71 -44.50 31.16
CA ALA A 785 -65.87 -44.43 29.71
C ALA A 785 -65.40 -45.72 29.01
N VAL A 786 -64.32 -46.32 29.50
CA VAL A 786 -63.80 -47.61 29.00
C VAL A 786 -64.75 -48.76 29.34
N SER A 787 -65.26 -48.81 30.58
CA SER A 787 -66.18 -49.88 31.02
C SER A 787 -67.55 -49.83 30.31
N LEU A 788 -67.97 -48.64 29.89
CA LEU A 788 -69.17 -48.43 29.08
C LEU A 788 -68.95 -48.77 27.59
N GLY A 789 -67.71 -49.05 27.17
CA GLY A 789 -67.39 -49.32 25.77
C GLY A 789 -67.65 -48.12 24.86
N ILE A 790 -67.40 -46.90 25.34
CA ILE A 790 -67.62 -45.69 24.53
C ILE A 790 -66.62 -45.68 23.37
N GLU A 791 -67.12 -45.81 22.14
CA GLU A 791 -66.34 -45.69 20.92
C GLU A 791 -66.42 -44.25 20.41
N ARG A 792 -65.28 -43.72 19.97
CA ARG A 792 -65.17 -42.43 19.28
C ARG A 792 -64.89 -42.65 17.82
N ARG A 793 -65.59 -41.91 16.96
CA ARG A 793 -65.25 -41.72 15.53
C ARG A 793 -64.85 -40.28 15.31
N ALA A 794 -63.54 -40.05 15.20
CA ALA A 794 -62.98 -38.70 15.08
C ALA A 794 -62.56 -38.41 13.65
N ASN A 795 -62.95 -37.22 13.16
CA ASN A 795 -62.47 -36.66 11.91
C ASN A 795 -61.70 -35.38 12.25
N THR A 796 -60.46 -35.28 11.77
CA THR A 796 -59.56 -34.17 12.11
C THR A 796 -58.93 -33.63 10.84
N LEU A 797 -58.90 -32.31 10.72
CA LEU A 797 -58.09 -31.59 9.74
C LEU A 797 -57.12 -30.70 10.53
N THR A 798 -55.83 -31.00 10.42
CA THR A 798 -54.78 -30.13 10.94
C THR A 798 -54.13 -29.39 9.77
N THR A 799 -53.84 -28.10 9.94
CA THR A 799 -53.11 -27.35 8.93
C THR A 799 -52.02 -26.51 9.58
N SER A 800 -50.89 -26.39 8.89
CA SER A 800 -49.82 -25.44 9.21
C SER A 800 -49.53 -24.62 7.98
N TRP A 801 -49.67 -23.30 8.12
CA TRP A 801 -49.50 -22.36 7.02
C TRP A 801 -48.45 -21.31 7.36
N GLN A 802 -47.46 -21.14 6.49
CA GLN A 802 -46.39 -20.16 6.61
C GLN A 802 -46.51 -19.10 5.50
N PRO A 803 -47.34 -18.07 5.63
CA PRO A 803 -47.54 -17.07 4.57
C PRO A 803 -46.24 -16.40 4.14
N ASP A 804 -45.30 -16.23 5.07
CA ASP A 804 -43.92 -15.83 4.82
C ASP A 804 -42.96 -16.61 5.76
N LEU A 805 -41.68 -16.22 5.79
CA LEU A 805 -40.66 -16.89 6.62
C LEU A 805 -40.67 -16.47 8.10
N ARG A 806 -41.54 -15.52 8.50
CA ARG A 806 -41.66 -15.05 9.87
C ARG A 806 -42.96 -15.50 10.54
N TYR A 807 -44.03 -15.73 9.80
CA TYR A 807 -45.32 -16.11 10.37
C TYR A 807 -45.63 -17.58 10.15
N THR A 808 -46.23 -18.21 11.16
CA THR A 808 -46.80 -19.55 11.07
C THR A 808 -48.19 -19.53 11.70
N ILE A 809 -49.14 -20.18 11.05
CA ILE A 809 -50.52 -20.32 11.51
C ILE A 809 -50.82 -21.80 11.59
N ASP A 810 -50.86 -22.32 12.81
CA ASP A 810 -51.24 -23.69 13.10
C ASP A 810 -52.73 -23.74 13.44
N SER A 811 -53.45 -24.73 12.92
CA SER A 811 -54.87 -24.91 13.20
C SER A 811 -55.32 -26.38 13.25
N LEU A 812 -56.37 -26.62 14.03
CA LEU A 812 -57.07 -27.89 14.14
C LEU A 812 -58.56 -27.64 13.93
N LEU A 813 -59.19 -28.42 13.06
CA LEU A 813 -60.63 -28.57 12.97
C LEU A 813 -60.95 -30.04 13.26
N ALA A 814 -61.83 -30.32 14.23
CA ALA A 814 -62.24 -31.67 14.54
C ALA A 814 -63.76 -31.82 14.66
N TYR A 815 -64.25 -32.99 14.27
CA TYR A 815 -65.63 -33.42 14.49
C TYR A 815 -65.65 -34.89 14.89
N ASP A 816 -66.05 -35.13 16.13
CA ASP A 816 -66.10 -36.43 16.78
C ASP A 816 -67.56 -36.86 16.98
N THR A 817 -67.86 -38.13 16.77
CA THR A 817 -69.11 -38.75 17.22
C THR A 817 -68.83 -39.90 18.18
N PHE A 818 -69.72 -40.12 19.13
CA PHE A 818 -69.56 -41.11 20.19
C PHE A 818 -70.68 -42.17 20.12
N SER A 819 -70.39 -43.39 20.58
CA SER A 819 -71.38 -44.49 20.57
C SER A 819 -72.56 -44.29 21.54
N ASP A 820 -72.45 -43.35 22.48
CA ASP A 820 -73.54 -42.94 23.38
C ASP A 820 -74.48 -41.88 22.78
N GLY A 821 -74.31 -41.53 21.50
CA GLY A 821 -75.16 -40.56 20.81
C GLY A 821 -74.68 -39.11 20.91
N ASN A 822 -73.56 -38.85 21.60
CA ASN A 822 -72.96 -37.53 21.70
C ASN A 822 -72.14 -37.17 20.45
N SER A 823 -71.87 -35.88 20.28
CA SER A 823 -70.94 -35.38 19.26
C SER A 823 -70.19 -34.15 19.76
N ARG A 824 -69.00 -33.93 19.23
CA ARG A 824 -68.13 -32.79 19.55
C ARG A 824 -67.60 -32.16 18.28
N TRP A 825 -67.60 -30.83 18.23
CA TRP A 825 -66.75 -30.09 17.28
C TRP A 825 -65.65 -29.35 18.03
N GLU A 826 -64.50 -29.15 17.39
CA GLU A 826 -63.37 -28.39 17.94
C GLU A 826 -62.70 -27.55 16.85
N VAL A 827 -62.26 -26.35 17.23
CA VAL A 827 -61.47 -25.43 16.43
C VAL A 827 -60.35 -24.88 17.28
N ASP A 828 -59.11 -25.06 16.84
CA ASP A 828 -57.93 -24.37 17.37
C ASP A 828 -57.28 -23.53 16.28
N LEU A 829 -56.86 -22.31 16.62
CA LEU A 829 -56.12 -21.39 15.76
C LEU A 829 -54.99 -20.76 16.55
N ALA A 830 -53.75 -20.89 16.09
CA ALA A 830 -52.54 -20.42 16.78
C ALA A 830 -51.57 -19.71 15.83
N PRO A 831 -51.85 -18.47 15.39
CA PRO A 831 -50.87 -17.65 14.70
C PRO A 831 -49.70 -17.25 15.61
N ARG A 832 -48.49 -17.43 15.11
CA ARG A 832 -47.22 -17.06 15.77
C ARG A 832 -46.26 -16.41 14.80
N ARG A 833 -45.34 -15.62 15.35
CA ARG A 833 -44.29 -14.91 14.63
C ARG A 833 -42.92 -15.22 15.20
N ALA A 834 -41.97 -15.55 14.32
CA ALA A 834 -40.54 -15.60 14.57
C ALA A 834 -40.00 -14.23 15.01
N VAL A 835 -39.50 -14.14 16.24
CA VAL A 835 -38.93 -12.90 16.80
C VAL A 835 -37.43 -12.99 17.03
N VAL A 836 -36.91 -14.17 17.39
CA VAL A 836 -35.47 -14.42 17.54
C VAL A 836 -35.10 -15.64 16.72
N ARG A 837 -34.03 -15.51 15.93
CA ARG A 837 -33.38 -16.60 15.22
C ARG A 837 -31.87 -16.46 15.42
N ASN A 838 -31.27 -17.47 16.02
CA ASN A 838 -29.83 -17.63 16.06
C ASN A 838 -29.49 -19.12 16.15
N GLN A 839 -28.20 -19.46 16.12
CA GLN A 839 -27.75 -20.85 16.07
C GLN A 839 -28.04 -21.69 17.32
N TYR A 840 -28.47 -21.06 18.43
CA TYR A 840 -28.71 -21.72 19.72
C TYR A 840 -30.15 -21.60 20.22
N LEU A 841 -30.86 -20.54 19.87
CA LEU A 841 -32.16 -20.14 20.39
C LEU A 841 -33.02 -19.57 19.27
N ASN A 842 -34.16 -20.21 19.07
CA ASN A 842 -35.25 -19.69 18.27
C ASN A 842 -36.43 -19.36 19.19
N LEU A 843 -37.05 -18.20 19.01
CA LEU A 843 -38.21 -17.78 19.78
C LEU A 843 -39.32 -17.29 18.85
N ASP A 844 -40.52 -17.82 19.09
CA ASP A 844 -41.76 -17.42 18.44
C ASP A 844 -42.74 -16.93 19.48
N LEU A 845 -43.43 -15.83 19.16
CA LEU A 845 -44.49 -15.28 19.98
C LEU A 845 -45.79 -15.29 19.20
N GLY A 846 -46.89 -15.67 19.84
CA GLY A 846 -48.17 -15.82 19.18
C GLY A 846 -49.36 -15.54 20.07
N ILE A 847 -50.53 -15.65 19.46
CA ILE A 847 -51.82 -15.67 20.13
C ILE A 847 -52.56 -16.92 19.68
N GLY A 848 -53.38 -17.49 20.55
CA GLY A 848 -54.11 -18.72 20.29
C GLY A 848 -55.55 -18.63 20.74
N GLY A 849 -56.44 -19.26 19.99
CA GLY A 849 -57.84 -19.47 20.32
C GLY A 849 -58.19 -20.95 20.22
N ARG A 850 -58.94 -21.45 21.21
CA ARG A 850 -59.45 -22.83 21.25
C ARG A 850 -60.91 -22.83 21.63
N TRP A 851 -61.74 -23.49 20.83
CA TRP A 851 -63.18 -23.60 21.03
C TRP A 851 -63.64 -25.02 20.75
N PHE A 852 -64.46 -25.58 21.62
CA PHE A 852 -65.14 -26.84 21.35
C PHE A 852 -66.45 -26.91 22.12
N SER A 853 -67.34 -27.80 21.68
CA SER A 853 -68.65 -27.98 22.30
C SER A 853 -69.12 -29.40 22.07
N TYR A 854 -69.75 -29.97 23.09
CA TYR A 854 -70.47 -31.22 23.03
C TYR A 854 -71.97 -30.98 22.91
N LYS A 855 -72.68 -31.92 22.27
CA LYS A 855 -74.14 -31.85 22.11
C LYS A 855 -74.87 -31.87 23.45
N GLU A 856 -74.44 -32.75 24.34
CA GLU A 856 -74.96 -32.89 25.71
C GLU A 856 -73.87 -33.43 26.65
N ASP A 857 -74.10 -33.36 27.96
CA ASP A 857 -73.28 -34.03 28.96
C ASP A 857 -73.99 -35.32 29.41
N PRO A 858 -73.57 -36.50 28.89
CA PRO A 858 -74.23 -37.75 29.21
C PRO A 858 -73.79 -38.33 30.56
N ASN A 859 -72.84 -37.69 31.27
CA ASN A 859 -72.26 -38.20 32.52
C ASN A 859 -71.65 -39.62 32.38
N ASN A 860 -71.07 -39.92 31.21
CA ASN A 860 -70.45 -41.20 30.87
C ASN A 860 -68.93 -41.24 31.18
N GLY A 861 -68.47 -40.37 32.09
CA GLY A 861 -67.09 -40.36 32.55
C GLY A 861 -66.11 -39.63 31.62
N TYR A 862 -66.59 -38.69 30.80
CA TYR A 862 -65.74 -37.76 30.08
C TYR A 862 -66.31 -36.35 30.13
N TYR A 863 -65.45 -35.37 29.98
CA TYR A 863 -65.83 -33.97 30.05
C TYR A 863 -66.48 -33.48 28.77
N ALA A 864 -67.73 -33.01 28.90
CA ALA A 864 -68.61 -32.67 27.79
C ALA A 864 -69.29 -31.30 27.97
N PRO A 865 -68.52 -30.18 28.01
CA PRO A 865 -69.10 -28.86 28.14
C PRO A 865 -69.93 -28.49 26.90
N ASN A 866 -71.02 -27.75 27.11
CA ASN A 866 -71.84 -27.26 25.99
C ASN A 866 -71.14 -26.17 25.18
N MET A 867 -70.11 -25.51 25.73
CA MET A 867 -69.22 -24.59 25.04
C MET A 867 -67.98 -24.31 25.90
N TYR A 868 -66.81 -24.64 25.37
CA TYR A 868 -65.51 -24.25 25.91
C TYR A 868 -64.88 -23.14 25.06
N ARG A 869 -64.23 -22.17 25.70
CA ARG A 869 -63.52 -21.06 25.04
C ARG A 869 -62.21 -20.78 25.75
N ARG A 870 -61.11 -20.67 25.02
CA ARG A 870 -59.82 -20.23 25.53
C ARG A 870 -59.17 -19.26 24.56
N TYR A 871 -58.57 -18.21 25.12
CA TYR A 871 -57.72 -17.27 24.41
C TYR A 871 -56.38 -17.23 25.14
N SER A 872 -55.27 -17.24 24.42
CA SER A 872 -53.94 -17.32 25.03
C SER A 872 -52.93 -16.48 24.27
N VAL A 873 -51.95 -15.96 24.99
CA VAL A 873 -50.66 -15.58 24.42
C VAL A 873 -49.74 -16.79 24.52
N THR A 874 -48.97 -17.06 23.47
CA THR A 874 -48.09 -18.22 23.36
C THR A 874 -46.65 -17.76 23.15
N ALA A 875 -45.72 -18.49 23.76
CA ALA A 875 -44.29 -18.39 23.51
C ALA A 875 -43.75 -19.79 23.24
N TYR A 876 -43.19 -19.99 22.05
CA TYR A 876 -42.50 -21.22 21.66
C TYR A 876 -41.02 -20.91 21.53
N SER A 877 -40.19 -21.61 22.28
CA SER A 877 -38.73 -21.50 22.17
C SER A 877 -38.12 -22.85 21.83
N TYR A 878 -37.09 -22.84 20.98
CA TYR A 878 -36.30 -24.01 20.65
C TYR A 878 -34.83 -23.71 20.90
N TRP A 879 -34.20 -24.58 21.67
CA TRP A 879 -32.81 -24.48 22.10
C TRP A 879 -32.01 -25.59 21.43
N LYS A 880 -31.18 -25.22 20.45
CA LYS A 880 -30.28 -26.16 19.78
C LYS A 880 -29.06 -26.39 20.68
N LEU A 881 -28.91 -27.61 21.20
CA LEU A 881 -27.76 -27.97 22.05
C LEU A 881 -26.57 -28.39 21.18
N ASN A 882 -26.85 -29.17 20.13
CA ASN A 882 -25.91 -29.55 19.07
C ASN A 882 -26.72 -30.05 17.85
N ASP A 883 -26.07 -30.63 16.85
CA ASP A 883 -26.73 -31.10 15.62
C ASP A 883 -27.68 -32.30 15.83
N ASP A 884 -27.57 -33.00 16.96
CA ASP A 884 -28.37 -34.19 17.29
C ASP A 884 -29.40 -33.96 18.40
N ASN A 885 -29.25 -32.88 19.18
CA ASN A 885 -29.96 -32.68 20.43
C ASN A 885 -30.56 -31.28 20.51
N GLY A 886 -31.81 -31.19 20.99
CA GLY A 886 -32.50 -29.93 21.18
C GLY A 886 -33.59 -30.02 22.24
N ILE A 887 -33.98 -28.86 22.76
CA ILE A 887 -35.07 -28.73 23.73
C ILE A 887 -36.05 -27.68 23.23
N SER A 888 -37.33 -28.01 23.14
CA SER A 888 -38.40 -27.05 22.93
C SER A 888 -39.15 -26.77 24.23
N VAL A 889 -39.55 -25.51 24.41
CA VAL A 889 -40.40 -25.06 25.52
C VAL A 889 -41.54 -24.25 24.92
N THR A 890 -42.76 -24.72 25.12
CA THR A 890 -43.99 -23.99 24.80
C THR A 890 -44.64 -23.54 26.08
N ALA A 891 -44.84 -22.24 26.23
CA ALA A 891 -45.60 -21.66 27.33
C ALA A 891 -46.80 -20.91 26.76
N SER A 892 -47.96 -21.06 27.39
CA SER A 892 -49.10 -20.22 27.07
C SER A 892 -49.88 -19.81 28.30
N ALA A 893 -50.48 -18.62 28.26
CA ALA A 893 -51.27 -18.07 29.34
C ALA A 893 -52.45 -17.27 28.80
N GLY A 894 -53.60 -17.36 29.44
CA GLY A 894 -54.74 -16.52 29.11
C GLY A 894 -56.07 -17.01 29.69
N PRO A 895 -57.16 -16.27 29.42
CA PRO A 895 -58.47 -16.58 29.96
C PRO A 895 -59.12 -17.79 29.27
N TYR A 896 -59.80 -18.63 30.05
CA TYR A 896 -60.68 -19.70 29.57
C TYR A 896 -62.02 -19.70 30.29
N LYS A 897 -63.06 -20.24 29.64
CA LYS A 897 -64.42 -20.36 30.19
C LYS A 897 -65.10 -21.60 29.63
N ASP A 898 -65.87 -22.27 30.48
CA ASP A 898 -66.87 -23.27 30.10
C ASP A 898 -68.25 -22.90 30.67
N ASN A 899 -69.24 -23.76 30.47
CA ASN A 899 -70.62 -23.55 30.91
C ASN A 899 -70.88 -23.80 32.40
N THR A 900 -69.92 -24.38 33.12
CA THR A 900 -69.98 -24.55 34.57
C THR A 900 -69.44 -23.33 35.32
N MET A 901 -68.92 -22.32 34.59
CA MET A 901 -68.31 -21.12 35.16
C MET A 901 -69.16 -19.85 34.96
N ASP A 902 -69.26 -19.05 36.00
CA ASP A 902 -69.89 -17.72 35.94
C ASP A 902 -69.12 -16.76 35.00
N GLY A 903 -67.79 -16.85 34.98
CA GLY A 903 -66.90 -15.96 34.22
C GLY A 903 -65.64 -16.64 33.68
N TYR A 904 -64.79 -15.87 33.01
CA TYR A 904 -63.48 -16.36 32.56
C TYR A 904 -62.54 -16.55 33.75
N ARG A 905 -61.78 -17.66 33.74
CA ARG A 905 -60.69 -17.95 34.68
C ARG A 905 -59.35 -17.86 33.97
N ALA A 906 -58.30 -17.51 34.71
CA ALA A 906 -56.94 -17.53 34.17
C ALA A 906 -56.39 -18.95 34.16
N GLY A 907 -55.74 -19.33 33.06
CA GLY A 907 -55.09 -20.63 32.92
C GLY A 907 -53.89 -20.58 31.98
N GLY A 908 -53.15 -21.67 31.92
CA GLY A 908 -51.94 -21.76 31.12
C GLY A 908 -51.42 -23.18 30.98
N ASP A 909 -50.48 -23.37 30.07
CA ASP A 909 -49.69 -24.59 29.94
C ASP A 909 -48.22 -24.28 29.78
N LEU A 910 -47.42 -25.21 30.25
CA LEU A 910 -46.00 -25.32 30.00
C LEU A 910 -45.73 -26.73 29.45
N VAL A 911 -45.22 -26.81 28.24
CA VAL A 911 -44.76 -28.05 27.61
C VAL A 911 -43.25 -27.93 27.42
N VAL A 912 -42.51 -28.91 27.90
CA VAL A 912 -41.08 -29.06 27.67
C VAL A 912 -40.86 -30.36 26.92
N GLU A 913 -40.12 -30.31 25.82
CA GLU A 913 -39.84 -31.48 24.99
C GLU A 913 -38.35 -31.50 24.65
N GLY A 914 -37.69 -32.63 24.89
CA GLY A 914 -36.28 -32.82 24.59
C GLY A 914 -36.10 -33.95 23.58
N PHE A 915 -35.37 -33.67 22.51
CA PHE A 915 -34.97 -34.66 21.51
C PHE A 915 -33.47 -34.91 21.64
N PHE A 916 -33.07 -36.16 21.80
CA PHE A 916 -31.67 -36.54 21.95
C PHE A 916 -31.32 -37.67 20.99
N GLY A 917 -30.36 -37.45 20.09
CA GLY A 917 -29.95 -38.44 19.09
C GLY A 917 -30.82 -38.43 17.81
N LEU A 918 -31.25 -37.25 17.36
CA LEU A 918 -32.15 -37.09 16.20
C LEU A 918 -31.65 -37.86 14.96
N TYR A 919 -30.35 -37.75 14.65
CA TYR A 919 -29.70 -38.44 13.52
C TYR A 919 -28.78 -39.59 13.96
N ARG A 920 -29.08 -40.21 15.11
CA ARG A 920 -28.35 -41.36 15.66
C ARG A 920 -29.21 -42.60 15.57
N ASP A 921 -28.58 -43.76 15.79
CA ASP A 921 -29.32 -45.02 15.85
C ASP A 921 -30.31 -45.06 17.02
N TRP A 922 -29.93 -44.50 18.17
CA TRP A 922 -30.81 -44.35 19.32
C TRP A 922 -31.27 -42.91 19.42
N MET A 923 -32.59 -42.71 19.53
CA MET A 923 -33.20 -41.42 19.81
C MET A 923 -34.09 -41.51 21.04
N LEU A 924 -33.96 -40.54 21.93
CA LEU A 924 -34.87 -40.33 23.04
C LEU A 924 -35.67 -39.05 22.77
N ASP A 925 -36.99 -39.17 22.75
CA ASP A 925 -37.92 -38.04 22.80
C ASP A 925 -38.57 -38.07 24.18
N ALA A 926 -38.42 -36.97 24.93
CA ALA A 926 -38.90 -36.83 26.30
C ALA A 926 -39.76 -35.58 26.40
N ARG A 927 -41.04 -35.76 26.70
CA ARG A 927 -42.01 -34.67 26.80
C ARG A 927 -42.62 -34.62 28.19
N ALA A 928 -42.65 -33.43 28.77
CA ALA A 928 -43.34 -33.15 30.02
C ALA A 928 -44.29 -31.98 29.81
N SER A 929 -45.50 -32.05 30.37
CA SER A 929 -46.42 -30.92 30.34
C SER A 929 -47.11 -30.69 31.67
N LEU A 930 -47.36 -29.42 31.97
CA LEU A 930 -48.20 -28.94 33.05
C LEU A 930 -49.26 -28.07 32.43
N SER A 931 -50.53 -28.37 32.69
CA SER A 931 -51.64 -27.54 32.23
C SER A 931 -52.51 -27.14 33.42
N SER A 932 -53.07 -25.94 33.34
CA SER A 932 -53.99 -25.37 34.32
C SER A 932 -55.18 -24.69 33.64
N TYR A 933 -55.86 -25.38 32.73
CA TYR A 933 -57.09 -24.93 32.08
C TYR A 933 -57.98 -26.15 31.79
N GLY A 934 -59.27 -26.09 32.11
CA GLY A 934 -60.20 -27.24 32.08
C GLY A 934 -60.60 -27.69 30.68
N ALA A 935 -59.63 -28.09 29.86
CA ALA A 935 -59.83 -28.63 28.50
C ALA A 935 -59.33 -30.08 28.37
N GLY A 936 -58.99 -30.73 29.48
CA GLY A 936 -58.66 -32.15 29.51
C GLY A 936 -59.91 -33.01 29.27
N ALA A 937 -59.72 -34.25 28.81
CA ALA A 937 -60.82 -35.15 28.48
C ALA A 937 -61.72 -35.56 29.66
N THR A 938 -61.35 -35.21 30.90
CA THR A 938 -62.07 -35.53 32.14
C THR A 938 -62.58 -34.30 32.88
N GLY A 939 -62.22 -33.08 32.43
CA GLY A 939 -62.69 -31.82 33.03
C GLY A 939 -61.69 -31.19 33.99
N ALA A 940 -60.60 -31.91 34.27
CA ALA A 940 -59.54 -31.47 35.16
C ALA A 940 -58.99 -30.10 34.78
N TYR A 941 -59.09 -29.18 35.72
CA TYR A 941 -58.54 -27.84 35.62
C TYR A 941 -57.02 -27.80 35.82
N ARG A 942 -56.41 -28.90 36.29
CA ARG A 942 -54.95 -29.08 36.33
C ARG A 942 -54.56 -30.48 35.85
N SER A 943 -53.58 -30.57 34.96
CA SER A 943 -53.02 -31.85 34.53
C SER A 943 -51.50 -31.82 34.47
N ARG A 944 -50.88 -32.97 34.68
CA ARG A 944 -49.46 -33.21 34.43
C ARG A 944 -49.29 -34.43 33.55
N MET A 945 -48.42 -34.33 32.56
CA MET A 945 -48.09 -35.42 31.65
C MET A 945 -46.57 -35.60 31.59
N PHE A 946 -46.16 -36.84 31.44
CA PHE A 946 -44.79 -37.22 31.12
C PHE A 946 -44.84 -38.34 30.08
N GLU A 947 -44.07 -38.20 29.01
CA GLU A 947 -43.98 -39.16 27.91
C GLU A 947 -42.50 -39.35 27.55
N LEU A 948 -42.10 -40.61 27.39
CA LEU A 948 -40.79 -41.01 26.88
C LEU A 948 -40.98 -41.93 25.69
N ILE A 949 -40.34 -41.59 24.58
CA ILE A 949 -40.25 -42.45 23.39
C ILE A 949 -38.77 -42.74 23.16
N LEU A 950 -38.40 -44.01 23.28
CA LEU A 950 -37.06 -44.49 22.95
C LEU A 950 -37.11 -45.23 21.61
N THR A 951 -36.47 -44.69 20.59
CA THR A 951 -36.42 -45.26 19.23
C THR A 951 -35.05 -45.84 18.93
N ARG A 952 -35.00 -47.08 18.45
CA ARG A 952 -33.82 -47.70 17.83
C ARG A 952 -34.04 -47.84 16.33
N ARG A 953 -33.23 -47.14 15.54
CA ARG A 953 -33.13 -47.26 14.08
C ARG A 953 -32.10 -48.32 13.72
N PHE A 954 -32.36 -49.09 12.66
CA PHE A 954 -31.42 -50.06 12.09
C PHE A 954 -31.35 -49.88 10.58
#